data_AF-A0A3L6PUS1-F1
#
_entry.id   AF-A0A3L6PUS1-F1
#
_cell.length_a   1.000
_cell.length_b   1.000
_cell.length_c   1.000
_cell.angle_alpha   90.00
_cell.angle_beta   90.00
_cell.angle_gamma   90.00
#
_symmetry.space_group_name_H-M   'P 1'
#
loop_
_entity.id
_entity.type
_entity.pdbx_description
1 polymer ?
#
loop_
_entity_poly.entity_id
_entity_poly.type
_entity_poly.pdbx_seq_one_letter_code
_entity_poly.pdbx_strand_id
1 'polypeptide(L)'
;MKVSIYGSTAFVAQTAWIRNGTIQENILFGKPMHPERYSEIIHACCLEKDLEMMDFGDQTEIGERGINLSGGQKQRIQLARAVYQDCDIYLLDDIFSAVDAHTGSTIFMECLKGTLKNKTVILVTHQVDFLQNVDTVFVMKDGLVIQSGTYHELIESSSEFSVLVAAHHSSMEMAKEQGCLDQNTETSLDTKSRNESGEMTAIAQKKETNSSKLIQEEERESGRVSWRVYKLYMTEAWGWRGVLVLLAVSLLSEGCSMASNYWLSYETSGVAIFNTSLFLDVYVSIVAATIVFGMISNLVVTFSGLQSAQAFFNKMFDSVLRAPMSFFDTTPSGRILSRNHYIATSRELTRVQGVTEAPVTDHLTETFLGAPTVRCFRKEDEFYQTNLDRINSNLRMSFHNYAANEWLGFRLELIGTLILSITAFLMISLPSNFIKKEFVGMSLSYGLSLNSLVYYTILISCMVENDMVAVERVYQYSTLPSEAAWDVADCLPSPNWPSRGDIDVKDLKVRYRQNTPLILKGITISIKSGEKIGVVGRTGSGKSTLVQALFRIVEPAEGRIIIDSVDICTLGLHDLRSRFGVIPQEPVLFEGTVRSNIDPTGRYSEAEIWQALERCQLKDMVASKPEKLDALVADMGENWSVGQKQLLCFGRVILKRSRILFMDEATASVDLQTDAAIQRIIREEFAECTVISIAHRIPTVMDSDKVLVLDAGLVREFDAPSKLMGRPSLFGAMVQEHANRSSSVHPVDGM
;
A
#
# COMPACT_ATOMS: atom_id res chain seq x y z
N MET A 1 32.44 15.48 -20.35
CA MET A 1 32.93 14.11 -20.13
C MET A 1 32.40 13.20 -21.23
N LYS A 2 33.04 12.06 -21.49
CA LYS A 2 32.51 11.00 -22.37
C LYS A 2 32.51 9.70 -21.58
N VAL A 3 31.32 9.27 -21.13
CA VAL A 3 31.12 7.98 -20.49
C VAL A 3 30.83 6.94 -21.57
N SER A 4 31.48 5.78 -21.49
CA SER A 4 31.30 4.68 -22.45
C SER A 4 31.13 3.37 -21.70
N ILE A 5 29.94 2.78 -21.81
CA ILE A 5 29.56 1.49 -21.20
C ILE A 5 29.50 0.46 -22.33
N TYR A 6 30.12 -0.71 -22.12
CA TYR A 6 30.16 -1.80 -23.09
C TYR A 6 29.49 -3.04 -22.48
N GLY A 7 28.59 -3.66 -23.24
CA GLY A 7 27.81 -4.82 -22.79
C GLY A 7 26.40 -4.48 -22.29
N SER A 8 25.85 -5.41 -21.52
CA SER A 8 24.53 -5.39 -20.88
C SER A 8 24.63 -5.08 -19.38
N THR A 9 23.58 -4.47 -18.82
CA THR A 9 23.58 -3.92 -17.47
C THR A 9 22.44 -4.48 -16.63
N ALA A 10 22.77 -5.01 -15.45
CA ALA A 10 21.81 -5.31 -14.39
C ALA A 10 21.84 -4.20 -13.34
N PHE A 11 20.68 -3.90 -12.74
CA PHE A 11 20.56 -2.93 -11.66
C PHE A 11 19.71 -3.49 -10.52
N VAL A 12 20.22 -3.38 -9.29
CA VAL A 12 19.50 -3.61 -8.03
C VAL A 12 19.55 -2.30 -7.26
N ALA A 13 18.38 -1.70 -7.03
CA ALA A 13 18.22 -0.43 -6.32
C ALA A 13 18.10 -0.67 -4.80
N GLN A 14 18.49 0.31 -3.98
CA GLN A 14 18.33 0.25 -2.52
C GLN A 14 16.85 0.03 -2.12
N THR A 15 15.91 0.74 -2.77
CA THR A 15 14.47 0.54 -2.63
C THR A 15 13.97 -0.57 -3.57
N ALA A 16 13.49 -1.67 -2.98
CA ALA A 16 13.25 -2.89 -3.74
C ALA A 16 11.95 -2.89 -4.56
N TRP A 17 12.06 -2.82 -5.89
CA TRP A 17 10.93 -2.85 -6.82
C TRP A 17 10.56 -4.28 -7.26
N ILE A 18 9.32 -4.68 -6.95
CA ILE A 18 8.75 -6.01 -7.24
C ILE A 18 7.40 -5.85 -7.93
N ARG A 19 7.17 -6.67 -8.95
CA ARG A 19 5.97 -6.69 -9.79
C ARG A 19 4.84 -7.48 -9.16
N ASN A 20 3.60 -7.15 -9.52
CA ASN A 20 2.43 -7.95 -9.15
C ASN A 20 2.42 -9.24 -9.99
N GLY A 21 2.46 -10.40 -9.33
CA GLY A 21 2.62 -11.71 -9.95
C GLY A 21 3.28 -12.71 -9.00
N THR A 22 3.73 -13.86 -9.48
CA THR A 22 4.44 -14.85 -8.66
C THR A 22 5.89 -14.43 -8.36
N ILE A 23 6.53 -15.09 -7.38
CA ILE A 23 7.97 -14.94 -7.13
C ILE A 23 8.78 -15.44 -8.33
N GLN A 24 8.35 -16.55 -8.94
CA GLN A 24 8.95 -17.09 -10.15
C GLN A 24 8.94 -16.08 -11.32
N GLU A 25 7.79 -15.50 -11.66
CA GLU A 25 7.67 -14.46 -12.70
C GLU A 25 8.50 -13.19 -12.40
N ASN A 26 8.73 -12.91 -11.11
CA ASN A 26 9.56 -11.79 -10.67
C ASN A 26 11.05 -12.03 -10.85
N ILE A 27 11.53 -13.26 -10.65
CA ILE A 27 12.94 -13.65 -10.84
C ILE A 27 13.25 -13.87 -12.32
N LEU A 28 12.38 -14.60 -13.03
CA LEU A 28 12.53 -14.88 -14.46
C LEU A 28 12.47 -13.60 -15.32
N PHE A 29 11.59 -12.65 -14.94
CA PHE A 29 11.48 -11.31 -15.53
C PHE A 29 11.40 -11.32 -17.07
N GLY A 30 10.62 -12.25 -17.63
CA GLY A 30 10.41 -12.41 -19.08
C GLY A 30 11.41 -13.32 -19.80
N LYS A 31 12.37 -13.93 -19.10
CA LYS A 31 13.17 -15.06 -19.63
C LYS A 31 12.45 -16.41 -19.40
N PRO A 32 12.73 -17.45 -20.22
CA PRO A 32 12.26 -18.80 -19.94
C PRO A 32 12.90 -19.38 -18.65
N MET A 33 12.20 -20.34 -18.03
CA MET A 33 12.70 -21.05 -16.85
C MET A 33 13.70 -22.14 -17.26
N HIS A 34 14.88 -22.13 -16.65
CA HIS A 34 15.89 -23.19 -16.73
C HIS A 34 16.07 -23.77 -15.31
N PRO A 35 15.52 -24.96 -15.00
CA PRO A 35 15.38 -25.44 -13.62
C PRO A 35 16.69 -25.50 -12.81
N GLU A 36 17.77 -26.00 -13.41
CA GLU A 36 19.09 -26.13 -12.76
C GLU A 36 19.64 -24.76 -12.35
N ARG A 37 19.73 -23.82 -13.31
CA ARG A 37 20.17 -22.44 -13.09
C ARG A 37 19.26 -21.68 -12.11
N TYR A 38 17.95 -21.93 -12.17
CA TYR A 38 17.00 -21.32 -11.23
C TYR A 38 17.27 -21.80 -9.81
N SER A 39 17.47 -23.11 -9.60
CA SER A 39 17.84 -23.69 -8.31
C SER A 39 19.18 -23.15 -7.79
N GLU A 40 20.20 -23.06 -8.65
CA GLU A 40 21.51 -22.48 -8.31
C GLU A 40 21.40 -21.04 -7.80
N ILE A 41 20.59 -20.21 -8.48
CA ILE A 41 20.40 -18.80 -8.11
C ILE A 41 19.54 -18.64 -6.84
N ILE A 42 18.55 -19.50 -6.65
CA ILE A 42 17.77 -19.56 -5.40
C ILE A 42 18.67 -19.95 -4.20
N HIS A 43 19.61 -20.87 -4.40
CA HIS A 43 20.61 -21.25 -3.39
C HIS A 43 21.56 -20.09 -3.07
N ALA A 44 22.25 -19.54 -4.08
CA ALA A 44 23.23 -18.46 -3.92
C ALA A 44 22.63 -17.14 -3.41
N CYS A 45 21.34 -16.89 -3.64
CA CYS A 45 20.60 -15.76 -3.05
C CYS A 45 19.96 -16.11 -1.68
N CYS A 46 20.23 -17.31 -1.14
CA CYS A 46 19.72 -17.84 0.12
C CYS A 46 18.19 -17.82 0.27
N LEU A 47 17.45 -18.01 -0.83
CA LEU A 47 15.99 -17.92 -0.87
C LEU A 47 15.26 -19.23 -0.52
N GLU A 48 15.95 -20.37 -0.48
CA GLU A 48 15.36 -21.70 -0.23
C GLU A 48 14.44 -21.72 1.00
N LYS A 49 14.98 -21.30 2.16
CA LYS A 49 14.27 -21.31 3.45
C LYS A 49 13.07 -20.36 3.48
N ASP A 50 13.12 -19.27 2.73
CA ASP A 50 11.99 -18.34 2.60
C ASP A 50 10.87 -18.96 1.76
N LEU A 51 11.21 -19.67 0.68
CA LEU A 51 10.24 -20.39 -0.15
C LEU A 51 9.62 -21.58 0.60
N GLU A 52 10.41 -22.33 1.39
CA GLU A 52 9.92 -23.40 2.27
C GLU A 52 8.90 -22.91 3.33
N MET A 53 9.01 -21.64 3.73
CA MET A 53 8.08 -21.03 4.70
C MET A 53 6.78 -20.48 4.08
N MET A 54 6.62 -20.54 2.75
CA MET A 54 5.42 -20.08 2.05
C MET A 54 4.52 -21.25 1.64
N ASP A 55 3.20 -21.11 1.85
CA ASP A 55 2.20 -22.16 1.57
C ASP A 55 2.25 -22.73 0.13
N PHE A 56 2.80 -21.96 -0.83
CA PHE A 56 2.87 -22.31 -2.25
C PHE A 56 4.28 -22.14 -2.88
N GLY A 57 5.33 -21.97 -2.07
CA GLY A 57 6.70 -21.80 -2.57
C GLY A 57 6.84 -20.63 -3.57
N ASP A 58 7.49 -20.88 -4.71
CA ASP A 58 7.73 -19.83 -5.73
C ASP A 58 6.49 -19.41 -6.55
N GLN A 59 5.40 -20.19 -6.44
CA GLN A 59 4.08 -19.90 -7.02
C GLN A 59 3.20 -19.01 -6.11
N THR A 60 3.75 -18.55 -4.98
CA THR A 60 3.07 -17.60 -4.09
C THR A 60 2.88 -16.26 -4.79
N GLU A 61 1.64 -15.75 -4.85
CA GLU A 61 1.35 -14.43 -5.41
C GLU A 61 1.88 -13.31 -4.50
N ILE A 62 2.60 -12.38 -5.12
CA ILE A 62 3.10 -11.17 -4.49
C ILE A 62 2.02 -10.07 -4.63
N GLY A 63 1.52 -9.60 -3.49
CA GLY A 63 0.60 -8.45 -3.41
C GLY A 63 1.28 -7.12 -3.76
N GLU A 64 0.51 -6.03 -3.85
CA GLU A 64 1.00 -4.75 -4.35
C GLU A 64 2.27 -4.28 -3.61
N ARG A 65 3.30 -3.86 -4.37
CA ARG A 65 4.62 -3.42 -3.86
C ARG A 65 5.33 -4.46 -2.97
N GLY A 66 4.94 -5.72 -3.08
CA GLY A 66 5.47 -6.81 -2.26
C GLY A 66 5.07 -6.76 -0.79
N ILE A 67 3.88 -6.27 -0.43
CA ILE A 67 3.44 -6.13 0.96
C ILE A 67 3.53 -7.43 1.79
N ASN A 68 3.47 -8.60 1.14
CA ASN A 68 3.62 -9.93 1.75
C ASN A 68 5.06 -10.27 2.19
N LEU A 69 6.06 -9.46 1.82
CA LEU A 69 7.49 -9.77 1.90
C LEU A 69 8.22 -8.74 2.76
N SER A 70 9.10 -9.22 3.65
CA SER A 70 10.03 -8.37 4.41
C SER A 70 11.08 -7.70 3.49
N GLY A 71 11.66 -6.57 3.92
CA GLY A 71 12.67 -5.84 3.14
C GLY A 71 13.81 -6.72 2.63
N GLY A 72 14.39 -7.56 3.51
CA GLY A 72 15.44 -8.52 3.14
C GLY A 72 14.99 -9.65 2.21
N GLN A 73 13.71 -10.02 2.19
CA GLN A 73 13.16 -10.90 1.15
C GLN A 73 13.04 -10.16 -0.18
N LYS A 74 12.57 -8.90 -0.15
CA LYS A 74 12.43 -8.09 -1.38
C LYS A 74 13.78 -7.86 -2.08
N GLN A 75 14.81 -7.45 -1.32
CA GLN A 75 16.16 -7.24 -1.85
C GLN A 75 16.74 -8.54 -2.45
N ARG A 76 16.58 -9.70 -1.79
CA ARG A 76 17.08 -10.99 -2.31
C ARG A 76 16.35 -11.46 -3.56
N ILE A 77 15.03 -11.22 -3.69
CA ILE A 77 14.28 -11.51 -4.92
C ILE A 77 14.73 -10.60 -6.08
N GLN A 78 15.04 -9.32 -5.81
CA GLN A 78 15.57 -8.41 -6.82
C GLN A 78 17.01 -8.75 -7.23
N LEU A 79 17.84 -9.23 -6.30
CA LEU A 79 19.18 -9.76 -6.60
C LEU A 79 19.09 -11.04 -7.45
N ALA A 80 18.25 -12.00 -7.06
CA ALA A 80 18.01 -13.22 -7.84
C ALA A 80 17.52 -12.90 -9.27
N ARG A 81 16.61 -11.91 -9.42
CA ARG A 81 16.21 -11.37 -10.73
C ARG A 81 17.42 -10.91 -11.54
N ALA A 82 18.28 -10.07 -10.97
CA ALA A 82 19.46 -9.53 -11.65
C ALA A 82 20.42 -10.64 -12.11
N VAL A 83 20.74 -11.60 -11.24
CA VAL A 83 21.65 -12.72 -11.54
C VAL A 83 21.06 -13.66 -12.62
N TYR A 84 19.73 -13.83 -12.64
CA TYR A 84 19.04 -14.58 -13.70
C TYR A 84 19.07 -13.85 -15.06
N GLN A 85 19.18 -12.51 -15.09
CA GLN A 85 19.34 -11.76 -16.34
C GLN A 85 20.73 -11.89 -16.97
N ASP A 86 21.74 -12.40 -16.28
CA ASP A 86 23.07 -12.74 -16.83
C ASP A 86 23.80 -11.56 -17.51
N CYS A 87 23.63 -10.35 -16.99
CA CYS A 87 24.24 -9.16 -17.58
C CYS A 87 25.77 -9.18 -17.46
N ASP A 88 26.45 -8.29 -18.20
CA ASP A 88 27.91 -8.19 -18.19
C ASP A 88 28.41 -7.32 -17.03
N ILE A 89 27.63 -6.28 -16.71
CA ILE A 89 27.87 -5.30 -15.64
C ILE A 89 26.70 -5.35 -14.65
N TYR A 90 27.00 -5.43 -13.36
CA TYR A 90 26.03 -5.35 -12.25
C TYR A 90 26.24 -4.08 -11.45
N LEU A 91 25.18 -3.29 -11.31
CA LEU A 91 25.13 -2.11 -10.44
C LEU A 91 24.27 -2.47 -9.22
N LEU A 92 24.88 -2.56 -8.05
CA LEU A 92 24.27 -3.03 -6.81
C LEU A 92 24.28 -1.89 -5.78
N ASP A 93 23.10 -1.37 -5.47
CA ASP A 93 22.91 -0.20 -4.62
C ASP A 93 22.43 -0.62 -3.23
N ASP A 94 23.37 -0.69 -2.28
CA ASP A 94 23.19 -0.97 -0.84
C ASP A 94 22.32 -2.20 -0.50
N ILE A 95 22.54 -3.28 -1.27
CA ILE A 95 21.76 -4.54 -1.27
C ILE A 95 21.78 -5.36 0.04
N PHE A 96 22.58 -4.93 1.03
CA PHE A 96 22.73 -5.59 2.34
C PHE A 96 22.01 -4.84 3.47
N SER A 97 21.34 -3.71 3.19
CA SER A 97 20.73 -2.83 4.18
C SER A 97 19.55 -3.45 4.94
N ALA A 98 18.72 -4.28 4.29
CA ALA A 98 17.59 -4.96 4.93
C ALA A 98 17.78 -6.49 5.08
N VAL A 99 18.98 -7.00 4.80
CA VAL A 99 19.34 -8.42 4.89
C VAL A 99 20.11 -8.64 6.20
N ASP A 100 19.84 -9.75 6.91
CA ASP A 100 20.60 -10.08 8.11
C ASP A 100 22.06 -10.42 7.77
N ALA A 101 22.97 -10.19 8.70
CA ALA A 101 24.41 -10.31 8.44
C ALA A 101 24.84 -11.74 8.02
N HIS A 102 24.16 -12.81 8.44
CA HIS A 102 24.49 -14.18 7.99
C HIS A 102 24.16 -14.32 6.51
N THR A 103 22.90 -14.05 6.16
CA THR A 103 22.41 -14.13 4.79
C THR A 103 23.21 -13.20 3.86
N GLY A 104 23.58 -12.01 4.33
CA GLY A 104 24.46 -11.09 3.60
C GLY A 104 25.86 -11.65 3.32
N SER A 105 26.51 -12.26 4.33
CA SER A 105 27.83 -12.89 4.14
C SER A 105 27.80 -14.11 3.20
N THR A 106 26.76 -14.95 3.27
CA THR A 106 26.58 -16.07 2.34
C THR A 106 26.39 -15.56 0.92
N ILE A 107 25.50 -14.58 0.71
CA ILE A 107 25.29 -13.93 -0.60
C ILE A 107 26.59 -13.30 -1.14
N PHE A 108 27.38 -12.65 -0.29
CA PHE A 108 28.64 -12.07 -0.72
C PHE A 108 29.62 -13.15 -1.25
N MET A 109 29.75 -14.28 -0.56
CA MET A 109 30.68 -15.34 -0.95
C MET A 109 30.15 -16.19 -2.12
N GLU A 110 28.89 -16.61 -2.09
CA GLU A 110 28.32 -17.52 -3.07
C GLU A 110 27.81 -16.80 -4.32
N CYS A 111 27.07 -15.70 -4.17
CA CYS A 111 26.55 -14.96 -5.32
C CYS A 111 27.60 -14.00 -5.92
N LEU A 112 28.23 -13.14 -5.11
CA LEU A 112 29.14 -12.12 -5.66
C LEU A 112 30.52 -12.72 -6.03
N LYS A 113 31.18 -13.43 -5.10
CA LYS A 113 32.48 -14.09 -5.37
C LYS A 113 32.39 -15.44 -6.07
N GLY A 114 31.23 -16.10 -6.07
CA GLY A 114 30.95 -17.33 -6.80
C GLY A 114 30.31 -17.06 -8.16
N THR A 115 28.97 -16.98 -8.21
CA THR A 115 28.19 -16.90 -9.46
C THR A 115 28.58 -15.72 -10.36
N LEU A 116 28.91 -14.56 -9.79
CA LEU A 116 29.27 -13.34 -10.54
C LEU A 116 30.78 -13.14 -10.76
N LYS A 117 31.64 -14.11 -10.38
CA LYS A 117 33.11 -14.00 -10.42
C LYS A 117 33.73 -13.50 -11.72
N ASN A 118 33.10 -13.79 -12.86
CA ASN A 118 33.59 -13.43 -14.21
C ASN A 118 32.85 -12.21 -14.80
N LYS A 119 32.14 -11.42 -13.99
CA LYS A 119 31.33 -10.26 -14.39
C LYS A 119 31.84 -8.99 -13.72
N THR A 120 31.57 -7.83 -14.30
CA THR A 120 31.91 -6.55 -13.65
C THR A 120 30.86 -6.22 -12.61
N VAL A 121 31.23 -6.13 -11.33
CA VAL A 121 30.31 -5.78 -10.24
C VAL A 121 30.72 -4.45 -9.63
N ILE A 122 29.79 -3.50 -9.53
CA ILE A 122 29.94 -2.25 -8.78
C ILE A 122 28.95 -2.31 -7.62
N LEU A 123 29.48 -2.39 -6.40
CA LEU A 123 28.71 -2.38 -5.16
C LEU A 123 28.87 -1.03 -4.47
N VAL A 124 27.75 -0.34 -4.26
CA VAL A 124 27.63 0.75 -3.29
C VAL A 124 27.13 0.12 -1.99
N THR A 125 27.75 0.43 -0.85
CA THR A 125 27.24 0.00 0.46
C THR A 125 27.76 0.88 1.59
N HIS A 126 26.97 1.00 2.65
CA HIS A 126 27.40 1.60 3.91
C HIS A 126 28.12 0.61 4.86
N GLN A 127 28.12 -0.69 4.56
CA GLN A 127 28.68 -1.73 5.43
C GLN A 127 30.17 -1.97 5.12
N VAL A 128 31.03 -1.49 6.01
CA VAL A 128 32.51 -1.48 5.84
C VAL A 128 33.11 -2.88 5.80
N ASP A 129 32.50 -3.85 6.49
CA ASP A 129 33.00 -5.24 6.63
C ASP A 129 33.26 -5.94 5.29
N PHE A 130 32.46 -5.64 4.25
CA PHE A 130 32.61 -6.24 2.92
C PHE A 130 33.76 -5.63 2.10
N LEU A 131 34.26 -4.44 2.46
CA LEU A 131 35.27 -3.71 1.68
C LEU A 131 36.66 -4.35 1.72
N GLN A 132 36.93 -5.22 2.70
CA GLN A 132 38.15 -6.05 2.73
C GLN A 132 38.24 -7.04 1.56
N ASN A 133 37.10 -7.33 0.94
CA ASN A 133 36.94 -8.43 0.01
C ASN A 133 36.79 -8.02 -1.46
N VAL A 134 36.84 -6.72 -1.79
CA VAL A 134 36.67 -6.21 -3.16
C VAL A 134 37.99 -5.76 -3.79
N ASP A 135 38.10 -5.83 -5.12
CA ASP A 135 39.35 -5.55 -5.84
C ASP A 135 39.75 -4.07 -5.86
N THR A 136 38.77 -3.16 -5.73
CA THR A 136 39.01 -1.71 -5.65
C THR A 136 37.88 -1.02 -4.88
N VAL A 137 38.25 -0.15 -3.96
CA VAL A 137 37.33 0.70 -3.19
C VAL A 137 37.45 2.14 -3.70
N PHE A 138 36.31 2.84 -3.82
CA PHE A 138 36.23 4.26 -4.16
C PHE A 138 35.60 5.03 -3.01
N VAL A 139 36.23 6.12 -2.58
CA VAL A 139 35.79 6.93 -1.44
C VAL A 139 35.26 8.27 -1.94
N MET A 140 33.96 8.51 -1.73
CA MET A 140 33.26 9.70 -2.22
C MET A 140 32.78 10.60 -1.08
N LYS A 141 32.85 11.91 -1.30
CA LYS A 141 32.37 12.96 -0.39
C LYS A 141 32.08 14.23 -1.18
N ASP A 142 31.03 14.96 -0.81
CA ASP A 142 30.61 16.23 -1.44
C ASP A 142 30.47 16.15 -2.98
N GLY A 143 30.10 14.98 -3.52
CA GLY A 143 29.96 14.70 -4.95
C GLY A 143 31.26 14.40 -5.70
N LEU A 144 32.40 14.34 -5.01
CA LEU A 144 33.73 14.06 -5.58
C LEU A 144 34.27 12.72 -5.09
N VAL A 145 35.05 12.03 -5.94
CA VAL A 145 35.90 10.91 -5.51
C VAL A 145 37.17 11.52 -4.91
N ILE A 146 37.42 11.30 -3.62
CA ILE A 146 38.66 11.75 -2.96
C ILE A 146 39.77 10.72 -3.16
N GLN A 147 39.46 9.43 -3.05
CA GLN A 147 40.44 8.35 -3.13
C GLN A 147 39.90 7.11 -3.86
N SER A 148 40.83 6.33 -4.42
CA SER A 148 40.58 5.03 -5.04
C SER A 148 41.81 4.14 -4.89
N GLY A 149 41.63 2.89 -4.48
CA GLY A 149 42.73 1.93 -4.28
C GLY A 149 42.23 0.60 -3.71
N THR A 150 43.15 -0.29 -3.36
CA THR A 150 42.82 -1.49 -2.55
C THR A 150 42.57 -1.12 -1.09
N TYR A 151 41.88 -2.00 -0.36
CA TYR A 151 41.56 -1.78 1.06
C TYR A 151 42.79 -1.47 1.93
N HIS A 152 43.90 -2.18 1.70
CA HIS A 152 45.15 -1.99 2.46
C HIS A 152 45.81 -0.65 2.16
N GLU A 153 45.95 -0.26 0.88
CA GLU A 153 46.53 1.03 0.47
C GLU A 153 45.73 2.22 1.04
N LEU A 154 44.40 2.11 1.11
CA LEU A 154 43.53 3.17 1.65
C LEU A 154 43.61 3.31 3.18
N ILE A 155 44.01 2.27 3.90
CA ILE A 155 44.26 2.32 5.34
C ILE A 155 45.67 2.84 5.65
N GLU A 156 46.69 2.33 4.96
CA GLU A 156 48.09 2.77 5.17
C GLU A 156 48.30 4.25 4.81
N SER A 157 47.50 4.80 3.88
CA SER A 157 47.60 6.19 3.42
C SER A 157 47.02 7.26 4.39
N SER A 158 46.75 6.91 5.66
CA SER A 158 46.42 7.87 6.74
C SER A 158 45.29 8.85 6.37
N SER A 159 44.17 8.29 5.94
CA SER A 159 43.15 8.96 5.13
C SER A 159 41.82 9.19 5.85
N GLU A 160 40.91 9.92 5.20
CA GLU A 160 39.51 10.01 5.65
C GLU A 160 38.79 8.64 5.60
N PHE A 161 39.29 7.67 4.80
CA PHE A 161 38.86 6.28 4.87
C PHE A 161 39.32 5.59 6.17
N SER A 162 40.58 5.80 6.61
CA SER A 162 41.01 5.27 7.91
C SER A 162 40.25 5.89 9.09
N VAL A 163 39.74 7.13 8.96
CA VAL A 163 38.83 7.73 9.97
C VAL A 163 37.47 7.03 9.98
N LEU A 164 36.89 6.70 8.82
CA LEU A 164 35.64 5.93 8.73
C LEU A 164 35.81 4.51 9.30
N VAL A 165 36.90 3.82 8.95
CA VAL A 165 37.24 2.49 9.46
C VAL A 165 37.51 2.53 10.97
N ALA A 166 38.22 3.55 11.48
CA ALA A 166 38.48 3.72 12.91
C ALA A 166 37.20 4.10 13.70
N ALA A 167 36.28 4.87 13.13
CA ALA A 167 34.96 5.12 13.72
C ALA A 167 34.15 3.82 13.84
N HIS A 168 34.21 2.96 12.82
CA HIS A 168 33.61 1.63 12.86
C HIS A 168 34.25 0.75 13.96
N HIS A 169 35.58 0.62 13.96
CA HIS A 169 36.29 -0.19 14.95
C HIS A 169 36.12 0.31 16.40
N SER A 170 36.24 1.61 16.65
CA SER A 170 36.07 2.17 18.01
C SER A 170 34.65 1.99 18.56
N SER A 171 33.62 2.01 17.70
CA SER A 171 32.25 1.65 18.10
C SER A 171 32.11 0.18 18.54
N MET A 172 32.99 -0.71 18.04
CA MET A 172 33.06 -2.12 18.44
C MET A 172 34.03 -2.40 19.60
N GLU A 173 35.10 -1.61 19.77
CA GLU A 173 36.03 -1.77 20.91
C GLU A 173 35.38 -1.38 22.23
N MET A 174 34.53 -0.34 22.25
CA MET A 174 33.68 -0.02 23.41
C MET A 174 32.75 -1.18 23.83
N ALA A 175 32.43 -2.10 22.92
CA ALA A 175 31.68 -3.33 23.22
C ALA A 175 32.58 -4.51 23.65
N LYS A 176 33.90 -4.44 23.43
CA LYS A 176 34.87 -5.48 23.83
C LYS A 176 35.49 -5.22 25.21
N GLU A 177 35.75 -3.96 25.60
CA GLU A 177 36.43 -3.65 26.87
C GLU A 177 35.65 -4.08 28.13
N GLN A 178 34.33 -4.25 28.04
CA GLN A 178 33.51 -4.79 29.14
C GLN A 178 33.39 -6.33 29.16
N GLY A 179 33.99 -7.03 28.19
CA GLY A 179 33.77 -8.46 27.93
C GLY A 179 34.86 -9.43 28.40
N CYS A 180 36.01 -8.95 28.90
CA CYS A 180 37.18 -9.81 29.18
C CYS A 180 37.62 -9.79 30.65
N LEU A 181 37.29 -10.85 31.39
CA LEU A 181 38.10 -11.37 32.50
C LEU A 181 38.04 -12.90 32.52
N ASP A 182 39.17 -13.50 32.86
CA ASP A 182 39.45 -14.93 33.09
C ASP A 182 39.26 -15.92 31.91
N GLN A 183 40.40 -16.38 31.40
CA GLN A 183 40.55 -17.54 30.50
C GLN A 183 40.79 -18.85 31.30
N ASN A 184 40.75 -19.97 30.56
CA ASN A 184 41.38 -21.28 30.82
C ASN A 184 40.51 -22.40 31.43
N THR A 185 39.91 -23.21 30.57
CA THR A 185 40.23 -24.65 30.52
C THR A 185 40.05 -25.20 29.11
N GLU A 186 41.02 -25.94 28.59
CA GLU A 186 40.84 -26.74 27.36
C GLU A 186 40.16 -28.07 27.70
N THR A 187 39.23 -28.56 26.88
CA THR A 187 39.10 -30.00 26.65
C THR A 187 38.38 -30.28 25.33
N SER A 188 38.97 -31.12 24.49
CA SER A 188 38.41 -31.55 23.21
C SER A 188 37.61 -32.84 23.35
N LEU A 189 36.45 -32.92 22.68
CA LEU A 189 35.72 -34.18 22.47
C LEU A 189 35.06 -34.20 21.09
N ASP A 190 35.62 -35.00 20.19
CA ASP A 190 34.90 -35.51 19.01
C ASP A 190 33.68 -36.32 19.44
N THR A 191 32.57 -36.21 18.72
CA THR A 191 31.69 -37.37 18.47
C THR A 191 31.06 -37.27 17.09
N LYS A 192 31.13 -38.38 16.35
CA LYS A 192 30.76 -38.48 14.94
C LYS A 192 29.26 -38.40 14.70
N SER A 193 28.89 -37.92 13.52
CA SER A 193 27.57 -38.14 12.93
C SER A 193 27.25 -39.64 12.80
N ARG A 194 25.96 -39.98 12.91
CA ARG A 194 25.43 -41.31 12.61
C ARG A 194 24.12 -41.15 11.84
N ASN A 195 24.17 -41.38 10.53
CA ASN A 195 22.97 -41.52 9.72
C ASN A 195 22.27 -42.83 10.06
N GLU A 196 20.95 -42.79 10.28
CA GLU A 196 20.10 -43.98 10.15
C GLU A 196 18.94 -43.63 9.22
N SER A 197 18.95 -44.26 8.05
CA SER A 197 17.95 -44.09 7.00
C SER A 197 16.72 -44.95 7.30
N GLY A 198 15.60 -44.33 7.64
CA GLY A 198 14.30 -44.97 7.74
C GLY A 198 13.41 -44.61 6.55
N GLU A 199 13.28 -45.50 5.58
CA GLU A 199 12.24 -45.37 4.55
C GLU A 199 10.86 -45.54 5.20
N MET A 200 9.95 -44.59 4.99
CA MET A 200 8.55 -44.77 5.33
C MET A 200 7.67 -44.20 4.21
N THR A 201 6.84 -45.07 3.63
CA THR A 201 6.10 -44.82 2.40
C THR A 201 4.93 -43.86 2.61
N ALA A 202 5.13 -42.59 2.27
CA ALA A 202 4.10 -41.56 2.29
C ALA A 202 3.02 -41.85 1.23
N ILE A 203 1.86 -42.35 1.67
CA ILE A 203 0.68 -42.52 0.83
C ILE A 203 0.19 -41.12 0.41
N ALA A 204 0.21 -40.85 -0.90
CA ALA A 204 -0.15 -39.54 -1.45
C ALA A 204 -1.67 -39.26 -1.34
N GLN A 205 -2.11 -38.77 -0.18
CA GLN A 205 -3.39 -38.08 -0.08
C GLN A 205 -3.31 -36.76 -0.84
N LYS A 206 -4.17 -36.60 -1.85
CA LYS A 206 -4.39 -35.30 -2.50
C LYS A 206 -4.93 -34.32 -1.45
N LYS A 207 -4.11 -33.34 -1.05
CA LYS A 207 -4.66 -32.07 -0.56
C LYS A 207 -5.45 -31.42 -1.70
N GLU A 208 -6.60 -30.85 -1.37
CA GLU A 208 -7.39 -30.07 -2.32
C GLU A 208 -6.65 -28.79 -2.68
N THR A 209 -6.63 -28.44 -3.97
CA THR A 209 -5.97 -27.24 -4.49
C THR A 209 -6.81 -26.00 -4.21
N ASN A 210 -6.81 -25.54 -2.96
CA ASN A 210 -7.10 -24.14 -2.66
C ASN A 210 -6.04 -23.28 -3.36
N SER A 211 -6.48 -22.23 -4.06
CA SER A 211 -5.61 -21.44 -4.93
C SER A 211 -4.66 -20.52 -4.14
N SER A 212 -3.47 -20.27 -4.70
CA SER A 212 -2.41 -19.44 -4.11
C SER A 212 -2.70 -17.92 -4.11
N LYS A 213 -3.97 -17.54 -4.35
CA LYS A 213 -4.36 -16.16 -4.62
C LYS A 213 -4.54 -15.37 -3.33
N LEU A 214 -3.53 -14.59 -2.98
CA LEU A 214 -3.54 -13.77 -1.76
C LEU A 214 -4.42 -12.52 -1.94
N ILE A 215 -4.43 -11.98 -3.16
CA ILE A 215 -5.42 -11.04 -3.67
C ILE A 215 -6.69 -11.82 -4.00
N GLN A 216 -7.83 -11.44 -3.44
CA GLN A 216 -9.10 -12.07 -3.83
C GLN A 216 -9.45 -11.73 -5.29
N GLU A 217 -9.77 -12.76 -6.07
CA GLU A 217 -10.57 -12.58 -7.28
C GLU A 217 -11.98 -12.18 -6.84
N GLU A 218 -12.52 -11.10 -7.44
CA GLU A 218 -13.82 -10.57 -7.04
C GLU A 218 -14.91 -11.64 -7.21
N GLU A 219 -15.53 -12.05 -6.09
CA GLU A 219 -16.69 -12.92 -6.13
C GLU A 219 -17.81 -12.23 -6.92
N ARG A 220 -18.21 -12.88 -8.01
CA ARG A 220 -19.09 -12.28 -9.01
C ARG A 220 -20.54 -12.37 -8.54
N GLU A 221 -20.97 -11.39 -7.74
CA GLU A 221 -22.39 -11.09 -7.60
C GLU A 221 -22.99 -10.96 -9.01
N SER A 222 -23.93 -11.86 -9.30
CA SER A 222 -24.40 -12.18 -10.66
C SER A 222 -25.90 -11.98 -10.72
N GLY A 223 -26.30 -10.75 -11.01
CA GLY A 223 -27.70 -10.33 -11.00
C GLY A 223 -27.95 -8.99 -11.71
N ARG A 224 -29.17 -8.50 -11.57
CA ARG A 224 -29.50 -7.08 -11.79
C ARG A 224 -29.21 -6.30 -10.51
N VAL A 225 -28.87 -5.01 -10.63
CA VAL A 225 -28.78 -4.10 -9.47
C VAL A 225 -30.03 -4.24 -8.62
N SER A 226 -29.87 -4.40 -7.31
CA SER A 226 -31.03 -4.67 -6.46
C SER A 226 -31.90 -3.40 -6.32
N TRP A 227 -33.24 -3.56 -6.31
CA TRP A 227 -34.18 -2.44 -6.11
C TRP A 227 -33.95 -1.67 -4.79
N ARG A 228 -33.20 -2.25 -3.86
CA ARG A 228 -32.74 -1.60 -2.62
C ARG A 228 -31.79 -0.42 -2.92
N VAL A 229 -30.90 -0.53 -3.90
CA VAL A 229 -29.95 0.54 -4.28
C VAL A 229 -30.68 1.73 -4.89
N TYR A 230 -31.61 1.50 -5.83
CA TYR A 230 -32.47 2.55 -6.38
C TYR A 230 -33.27 3.28 -5.30
N LYS A 231 -33.87 2.53 -4.37
CA LYS A 231 -34.58 3.10 -3.23
C LYS A 231 -33.64 3.95 -2.36
N LEU A 232 -32.42 3.47 -2.08
CA LEU A 232 -31.44 4.20 -1.29
C LEU A 232 -31.05 5.52 -1.97
N TYR A 233 -30.59 5.45 -3.22
CA TYR A 233 -30.18 6.62 -4.02
C TYR A 233 -31.27 7.71 -4.08
N MET A 234 -32.52 7.30 -4.29
CA MET A 234 -33.69 8.20 -4.32
C MET A 234 -34.07 8.79 -2.96
N THR A 235 -33.62 8.21 -1.83
CA THR A 235 -34.06 8.64 -0.49
C THR A 235 -32.98 9.26 0.39
N GLU A 236 -31.70 9.20 0.02
CA GLU A 236 -30.60 9.78 0.82
C GLU A 236 -30.65 11.31 0.96
N ALA A 237 -31.06 12.06 -0.08
CA ALA A 237 -31.12 13.53 0.01
C ALA A 237 -32.23 14.04 0.95
N TRP A 238 -33.50 13.82 0.60
CA TRP A 238 -34.68 14.36 1.30
C TRP A 238 -35.73 13.29 1.65
N GLY A 239 -35.37 12.01 1.61
CA GLY A 239 -36.30 10.89 1.76
C GLY A 239 -37.42 10.90 0.70
N TRP A 240 -38.49 10.16 1.00
CA TRP A 240 -39.67 10.09 0.13
C TRP A 240 -40.36 11.45 -0.10
N ARG A 241 -40.17 12.43 0.79
CA ARG A 241 -40.71 13.78 0.60
C ARG A 241 -40.07 14.48 -0.60
N GLY A 242 -38.75 14.34 -0.79
CA GLY A 242 -38.06 14.89 -1.94
C GLY A 242 -38.51 14.26 -3.25
N VAL A 243 -38.64 12.93 -3.29
CA VAL A 243 -39.13 12.18 -4.46
C VAL A 243 -40.52 12.67 -4.87
N LEU A 244 -41.43 12.86 -3.90
CA LEU A 244 -42.78 13.37 -4.17
C LEU A 244 -42.79 14.82 -4.69
N VAL A 245 -41.93 15.70 -4.16
CA VAL A 245 -41.78 17.09 -4.64
C VAL A 245 -41.22 17.11 -6.07
N LEU A 246 -40.16 16.34 -6.34
CA LEU A 246 -39.54 16.23 -7.65
C LEU A 246 -40.54 15.72 -8.70
N LEU A 247 -41.27 14.65 -8.40
CA LEU A 247 -42.32 14.13 -9.27
C LEU A 247 -43.44 15.16 -9.50
N ALA A 248 -43.90 15.86 -8.46
CA ALA A 248 -44.95 16.87 -8.59
C ALA A 248 -44.53 18.05 -9.47
N VAL A 249 -43.32 18.58 -9.30
CA VAL A 249 -42.83 19.72 -10.11
C VAL A 249 -42.58 19.30 -11.57
N SER A 250 -42.02 18.12 -11.82
CA SER A 250 -41.85 17.60 -13.19
C SER A 250 -43.19 17.35 -13.89
N LEU A 251 -44.19 16.79 -13.20
CA LEU A 251 -45.54 16.62 -13.75
C LEU A 251 -46.25 17.95 -14.02
N LEU A 252 -46.04 18.97 -13.19
CA LEU A 252 -46.54 20.33 -13.45
C LEU A 252 -45.86 20.96 -14.68
N SER A 253 -44.53 20.82 -14.81
CA SER A 253 -43.78 21.32 -15.96
C SER A 253 -44.26 20.68 -17.27
N GLU A 254 -44.42 19.35 -17.31
CA GLU A 254 -44.89 18.67 -18.51
C GLU A 254 -46.38 18.95 -18.76
N GLY A 255 -47.20 19.07 -17.71
CA GLY A 255 -48.60 19.50 -17.84
C GLY A 255 -48.75 20.87 -18.51
N CYS A 256 -47.90 21.84 -18.17
CA CYS A 256 -47.87 23.15 -18.82
C CYS A 256 -47.35 23.08 -20.27
N SER A 257 -46.34 22.25 -20.55
CA SER A 257 -45.86 21.93 -21.91
C SER A 257 -46.99 21.38 -22.80
N MET A 258 -47.68 20.33 -22.34
CA MET A 258 -48.81 19.73 -23.04
C MET A 258 -49.98 20.72 -23.22
N ALA A 259 -50.29 21.54 -22.21
CA ALA A 259 -51.31 22.58 -22.31
C ALA A 259 -50.97 23.64 -23.36
N SER A 260 -49.71 24.05 -23.47
CA SER A 260 -49.23 25.00 -24.49
C SER A 260 -49.44 24.46 -25.91
N ASN A 261 -49.07 23.19 -26.13
CA ASN A 261 -49.23 22.52 -27.42
C ASN A 261 -50.71 22.28 -27.78
N TYR A 262 -51.54 21.93 -26.80
CA TYR A 262 -52.99 21.77 -27.00
C TYR A 262 -53.68 23.12 -27.32
N TRP A 263 -53.34 24.19 -26.60
CA TRP A 263 -53.89 25.53 -26.83
C TRP A 263 -53.57 26.03 -28.25
N LEU A 264 -52.31 25.89 -28.67
CA LEU A 264 -51.88 26.20 -30.04
C LEU A 264 -52.67 25.40 -31.08
N SER A 265 -52.83 24.09 -30.87
CA SER A 265 -53.61 23.25 -31.79
C SER A 265 -55.08 23.65 -31.85
N TYR A 266 -55.72 23.91 -30.71
CA TYR A 266 -57.15 24.22 -30.64
C TYR A 266 -57.47 25.48 -31.44
N GLU A 267 -56.71 26.55 -31.24
CA GLU A 267 -56.90 27.83 -31.92
C GLU A 267 -56.61 27.73 -33.43
N THR A 268 -55.62 26.92 -33.86
CA THR A 268 -55.40 26.65 -35.30
C THR A 268 -56.51 25.84 -35.98
N SER A 269 -57.43 25.23 -35.21
CA SER A 269 -58.60 24.52 -35.75
C SER A 269 -59.86 25.41 -35.87
N GLY A 270 -59.81 26.62 -35.31
CA GLY A 270 -60.94 27.54 -35.28
C GLY A 270 -61.22 28.23 -36.63
N VAL A 271 -62.50 28.30 -37.02
CA VAL A 271 -62.98 29.05 -38.21
C VAL A 271 -63.69 30.36 -37.79
N ALA A 272 -63.54 30.76 -36.52
CA ALA A 272 -64.19 31.92 -35.92
C ALA A 272 -63.23 33.12 -35.75
N ILE A 273 -63.76 34.27 -35.32
CA ILE A 273 -63.04 35.55 -35.22
C ILE A 273 -61.85 35.42 -34.26
N PHE A 274 -60.64 35.44 -34.82
CA PHE A 274 -59.39 35.25 -34.08
C PHE A 274 -59.00 36.52 -33.29
N ASN A 275 -59.07 36.45 -31.96
CA ASN A 275 -58.69 37.54 -31.06
C ASN A 275 -57.19 37.47 -30.73
N THR A 276 -56.35 37.99 -31.64
CA THR A 276 -54.88 37.88 -31.58
C THR A 276 -54.26 38.24 -30.23
N SER A 277 -54.77 39.27 -29.51
CA SER A 277 -54.26 39.59 -28.17
C SER A 277 -54.52 38.46 -27.19
N LEU A 278 -55.79 38.09 -26.97
CA LEU A 278 -56.17 37.04 -26.01
C LEU A 278 -55.48 35.71 -26.29
N PHE A 279 -55.31 35.36 -27.57
CA PHE A 279 -54.52 34.20 -27.99
C PHE A 279 -53.06 34.27 -27.47
N LEU A 280 -52.37 35.38 -27.77
CA LEU A 280 -50.98 35.60 -27.35
C LEU A 280 -50.85 35.72 -25.83
N ASP A 281 -51.74 36.45 -25.17
CA ASP A 281 -51.74 36.70 -23.73
C ASP A 281 -51.85 35.38 -22.95
N VAL A 282 -52.76 34.48 -23.37
CA VAL A 282 -52.89 33.13 -22.77
C VAL A 282 -51.68 32.25 -23.11
N TYR A 283 -51.25 32.21 -24.38
CA TYR A 283 -50.12 31.38 -24.81
C TYR A 283 -48.81 31.75 -24.10
N VAL A 284 -48.48 33.05 -24.04
CA VAL A 284 -47.30 33.57 -23.33
C VAL A 284 -47.37 33.27 -21.83
N SER A 285 -48.56 33.35 -21.22
CA SER A 285 -48.75 32.99 -19.80
C SER A 285 -48.46 31.51 -19.53
N ILE A 286 -48.91 30.60 -20.40
CA ILE A 286 -48.64 29.16 -20.27
C ILE A 286 -47.14 28.87 -20.50
N VAL A 287 -46.54 29.45 -21.53
CA VAL A 287 -45.09 29.30 -21.81
C VAL A 287 -44.24 29.82 -20.65
N ALA A 288 -44.59 30.96 -20.06
CA ALA A 288 -43.90 31.51 -18.89
C ALA A 288 -44.01 30.57 -17.67
N ALA A 289 -45.19 29.98 -17.43
CA ALA A 289 -45.37 28.97 -16.38
C ALA A 289 -44.51 27.71 -16.63
N THR A 290 -44.45 27.22 -17.88
CA THR A 290 -43.61 26.08 -18.27
C THR A 290 -42.12 26.37 -18.01
N ILE A 291 -41.63 27.57 -18.35
CA ILE A 291 -40.24 27.98 -18.08
C ILE A 291 -39.96 28.00 -16.57
N VAL A 292 -40.87 28.55 -15.76
CA VAL A 292 -40.71 28.62 -14.30
C VAL A 292 -40.71 27.22 -13.67
N PHE A 293 -41.69 26.36 -13.99
CA PHE A 293 -41.74 25.01 -13.43
C PHE A 293 -40.59 24.12 -13.91
N GLY A 294 -40.17 24.24 -15.18
CA GLY A 294 -39.00 23.54 -15.71
C GLY A 294 -37.70 23.98 -15.02
N MET A 295 -37.52 25.28 -14.79
CA MET A 295 -36.37 25.80 -14.03
C MET A 295 -36.35 25.29 -12.59
N ILE A 296 -37.51 25.28 -11.90
CA ILE A 296 -37.61 24.73 -10.53
C ILE A 296 -37.31 23.22 -10.53
N SER A 297 -37.83 22.47 -11.51
CA SER A 297 -37.56 21.02 -11.62
C SER A 297 -36.07 20.75 -11.77
N ASN A 298 -35.40 21.45 -12.70
CA ASN A 298 -33.96 21.30 -12.94
C ASN A 298 -33.13 21.66 -11.69
N LEU A 299 -33.48 22.75 -10.99
CA LEU A 299 -32.81 23.12 -9.74
C LEU A 299 -33.00 22.08 -8.63
N VAL A 300 -34.19 21.51 -8.49
CA VAL A 300 -34.49 20.44 -7.51
C VAL A 300 -33.70 19.17 -7.84
N VAL A 301 -33.64 18.77 -9.11
CA VAL A 301 -32.84 17.61 -9.59
C VAL A 301 -31.35 17.83 -9.29
N THR A 302 -30.78 18.97 -9.70
CA THR A 302 -29.36 19.27 -9.50
C THR A 302 -28.99 19.33 -8.01
N PHE A 303 -29.79 19.99 -7.18
CA PHE A 303 -29.51 20.09 -5.74
C PHE A 303 -29.64 18.73 -5.03
N SER A 304 -30.67 17.95 -5.35
CA SER A 304 -30.84 16.60 -4.79
C SER A 304 -29.71 15.67 -5.21
N GLY A 305 -29.22 15.77 -6.46
CA GLY A 305 -28.07 15.00 -6.95
C GLY A 305 -26.78 15.35 -6.21
N LEU A 306 -26.48 16.64 -6.05
CA LEU A 306 -25.31 17.11 -5.30
C LEU A 306 -25.34 16.67 -3.83
N GLN A 307 -26.50 16.79 -3.17
CA GLN A 307 -26.64 16.38 -1.77
C GLN A 307 -26.48 14.85 -1.59
N SER A 308 -27.08 14.04 -2.48
CA SER A 308 -26.86 12.59 -2.47
C SER A 308 -25.40 12.24 -2.71
N ALA A 309 -24.73 12.87 -3.68
CA ALA A 309 -23.32 12.62 -3.97
C ALA A 309 -22.40 12.91 -2.76
N GLN A 310 -22.61 14.05 -2.08
CA GLN A 310 -21.88 14.39 -0.85
C GLN A 310 -22.16 13.40 0.29
N ALA A 311 -23.41 12.96 0.46
CA ALA A 311 -23.78 11.99 1.48
C ALA A 311 -23.12 10.61 1.24
N PHE A 312 -23.13 10.12 0.00
CA PHE A 312 -22.46 8.87 -0.37
C PHE A 312 -20.94 8.96 -0.24
N PHE A 313 -20.32 10.07 -0.71
CA PHE A 313 -18.88 10.28 -0.59
C PHE A 313 -18.43 10.27 0.87
N ASN A 314 -19.09 11.03 1.74
CA ASN A 314 -18.73 11.11 3.16
C ASN A 314 -18.90 9.75 3.87
N LYS A 315 -19.98 9.01 3.59
CA LYS A 315 -20.20 7.65 4.14
C LYS A 315 -19.13 6.66 3.68
N MET A 316 -18.78 6.67 2.39
CA MET A 316 -17.74 5.81 1.85
C MET A 316 -16.36 6.16 2.40
N PHE A 317 -16.02 7.45 2.45
CA PHE A 317 -14.73 7.93 2.95
C PHE A 317 -14.50 7.58 4.43
N ASP A 318 -15.50 7.82 5.28
CA ASP A 318 -15.46 7.44 6.70
C ASP A 318 -15.37 5.91 6.88
N SER A 319 -16.12 5.13 6.11
CA SER A 319 -16.07 3.66 6.18
C SER A 319 -14.78 3.05 5.63
N VAL A 320 -14.11 3.69 4.66
CA VAL A 320 -12.81 3.25 4.13
C VAL A 320 -11.67 3.64 5.08
N LEU A 321 -11.69 4.86 5.65
CA LEU A 321 -10.70 5.26 6.66
C LEU A 321 -10.79 4.44 7.96
N ARG A 322 -11.94 3.81 8.22
CA ARG A 322 -12.14 2.88 9.34
C ARG A 322 -11.98 1.41 8.94
N ALA A 323 -11.62 1.08 7.71
CA ALA A 323 -11.40 -0.32 7.32
C ALA A 323 -10.11 -0.87 7.96
N PRO A 324 -10.08 -2.12 8.47
CA PRO A 324 -8.88 -2.72 9.03
C PRO A 324 -7.80 -2.91 7.96
N MET A 325 -6.52 -2.87 8.34
CA MET A 325 -5.38 -2.97 7.41
C MET A 325 -5.47 -4.13 6.42
N SER A 326 -6.01 -5.28 6.86
CA SER A 326 -6.21 -6.47 6.01
C SER A 326 -7.07 -6.23 4.77
N PHE A 327 -7.91 -5.19 4.73
CA PHE A 327 -8.64 -4.75 3.54
C PHE A 327 -7.70 -4.13 2.50
N PHE A 328 -6.76 -3.27 2.93
CA PHE A 328 -5.76 -2.64 2.07
C PHE A 328 -4.71 -3.65 1.59
N ASP A 329 -4.29 -4.58 2.45
CA ASP A 329 -3.37 -5.67 2.10
C ASP A 329 -3.94 -6.62 1.02
N THR A 330 -5.27 -6.65 0.86
CA THR A 330 -5.97 -7.54 -0.09
C THR A 330 -6.58 -6.82 -1.30
N THR A 331 -6.75 -5.51 -1.23
CA THR A 331 -7.42 -4.68 -2.25
C THR A 331 -6.44 -3.67 -2.84
N PRO A 332 -5.81 -3.96 -4.00
CA PRO A 332 -4.86 -3.05 -4.65
C PRO A 332 -5.38 -1.62 -4.80
N SER A 333 -4.50 -0.65 -4.61
CA SER A 333 -4.80 0.79 -4.61
C SER A 333 -5.47 1.24 -5.91
N GLY A 334 -4.97 0.76 -7.05
CA GLY A 334 -5.56 1.01 -8.37
C GLY A 334 -7.02 0.55 -8.47
N ARG A 335 -7.43 -0.52 -7.78
CA ARG A 335 -8.83 -0.99 -7.76
C ARG A 335 -9.74 -0.11 -6.91
N ILE A 336 -9.22 0.57 -5.89
CA ILE A 336 -9.98 1.56 -5.12
C ILE A 336 -10.25 2.81 -5.99
N LEU A 337 -9.37 3.11 -6.93
CA LEU A 337 -9.39 4.34 -7.75
C LEU A 337 -10.12 4.22 -9.11
N SER A 338 -10.29 3.03 -9.70
CA SER A 338 -10.58 2.87 -11.15
C SER A 338 -11.92 2.23 -11.55
N ARG A 339 -12.87 1.99 -10.63
CA ARG A 339 -13.98 1.04 -10.87
C ARG A 339 -15.32 1.67 -11.27
N ASN A 340 -15.75 1.45 -12.53
CA ASN A 340 -17.06 1.88 -13.06
C ASN A 340 -17.74 0.85 -14.01
N HIS A 341 -18.98 0.46 -13.67
CA HIS A 341 -20.09 -0.08 -14.51
C HIS A 341 -19.86 -1.42 -15.32
N TYR A 342 -20.83 -2.10 -15.97
CA TYR A 342 -22.28 -1.92 -16.19
C TYR A 342 -23.10 -3.27 -16.29
N ILE A 343 -24.22 -3.38 -17.04
CA ILE A 343 -25.28 -4.44 -17.21
C ILE A 343 -25.76 -4.43 -18.72
N ALA A 344 -26.56 -5.29 -19.41
CA ALA A 344 -27.04 -6.68 -19.27
C ALA A 344 -26.28 -7.71 -20.17
N THR A 345 -25.98 -7.39 -21.45
CA THR A 345 -24.94 -8.07 -22.29
C THR A 345 -23.78 -7.11 -22.53
N SER A 346 -24.12 -5.84 -22.76
CA SER A 346 -23.33 -4.68 -22.30
C SER A 346 -22.87 -4.83 -20.83
N ARG A 347 -23.46 -5.76 -20.03
CA ARG A 347 -22.96 -6.16 -18.71
C ARG A 347 -21.57 -6.70 -18.83
N GLU A 348 -21.47 -7.86 -19.46
CA GLU A 348 -20.26 -8.62 -19.44
C GLU A 348 -19.22 -7.89 -20.31
N LEU A 349 -19.66 -7.08 -21.30
CA LEU A 349 -18.77 -6.18 -22.02
C LEU A 349 -18.23 -5.02 -21.16
N THR A 350 -19.07 -4.21 -20.53
CA THR A 350 -18.61 -3.03 -19.74
C THR A 350 -18.01 -3.44 -18.39
N ARG A 351 -18.53 -4.48 -17.74
CA ARG A 351 -17.93 -5.07 -16.52
C ARG A 351 -16.57 -5.67 -16.84
N VAL A 352 -16.37 -6.25 -18.02
CA VAL A 352 -15.01 -6.62 -18.48
C VAL A 352 -14.21 -5.38 -18.86
N GLN A 353 -14.79 -4.33 -19.46
CA GLN A 353 -14.12 -3.05 -19.71
C GLN A 353 -13.50 -2.48 -18.42
N GLY A 354 -14.28 -2.25 -17.36
CA GLY A 354 -13.77 -1.79 -16.06
C GLY A 354 -12.82 -2.78 -15.35
N VAL A 355 -12.92 -4.09 -15.65
CA VAL A 355 -11.96 -5.12 -15.18
C VAL A 355 -10.69 -5.19 -16.04
N THR A 356 -10.70 -4.66 -17.26
CA THR A 356 -9.52 -4.55 -18.15
C THR A 356 -8.86 -3.18 -18.07
N GLU A 357 -9.56 -2.16 -17.58
CA GLU A 357 -9.03 -0.82 -17.31
C GLU A 357 -8.07 -0.81 -16.11
N ALA A 358 -8.45 -1.42 -14.98
CA ALA A 358 -7.57 -1.48 -13.80
C ALA A 358 -6.19 -2.15 -14.10
N PRO A 359 -6.10 -3.30 -14.82
CA PRO A 359 -4.82 -3.85 -15.26
C PRO A 359 -3.98 -2.97 -16.19
N VAL A 360 -4.57 -1.96 -16.87
CA VAL A 360 -3.81 -0.94 -17.62
C VAL A 360 -3.22 0.08 -16.66
N THR A 361 -4.01 0.63 -15.74
CA THR A 361 -3.53 1.62 -14.75
C THR A 361 -2.51 1.03 -13.78
N ASP A 362 -2.73 -0.21 -13.32
CA ASP A 362 -1.83 -0.94 -12.42
C ASP A 362 -0.46 -1.15 -13.09
N HIS A 363 -0.44 -1.58 -14.36
CA HIS A 363 0.80 -1.85 -15.08
C HIS A 363 1.55 -0.58 -15.49
N LEU A 364 0.83 0.50 -15.84
CA LEU A 364 1.45 1.81 -16.06
C LEU A 364 2.13 2.32 -14.78
N THR A 365 1.44 2.26 -13.65
CA THR A 365 1.98 2.68 -12.34
C THR A 365 3.19 1.83 -11.93
N GLU A 366 3.08 0.51 -12.07
CA GLU A 366 4.18 -0.45 -11.87
C GLU A 366 5.40 -0.13 -12.76
N THR A 367 5.18 0.24 -14.03
CA THR A 367 6.23 0.58 -14.99
C THR A 367 6.90 1.91 -14.67
N PHE A 368 6.15 2.92 -14.21
CA PHE A 368 6.73 4.21 -13.77
C PHE A 368 7.59 4.06 -12.51
N LEU A 369 7.09 3.35 -11.50
CA LEU A 369 7.86 3.03 -10.29
C LEU A 369 9.11 2.17 -10.62
N GLY A 370 8.99 1.27 -11.61
CA GLY A 370 10.08 0.42 -12.08
C GLY A 370 11.02 1.06 -13.11
N ALA A 371 10.80 2.30 -13.53
CA ALA A 371 11.40 2.86 -14.74
C ALA A 371 12.94 2.80 -14.82
N PRO A 372 13.72 3.01 -13.74
CA PRO A 372 15.17 2.80 -13.77
C PRO A 372 15.54 1.34 -14.05
N THR A 373 14.85 0.39 -13.40
CA THR A 373 15.08 -1.05 -13.53
C THR A 373 14.76 -1.55 -14.95
N VAL A 374 13.62 -1.13 -15.52
CA VAL A 374 13.20 -1.52 -16.88
C VAL A 374 14.19 -1.03 -17.93
N ARG A 375 14.70 0.21 -17.79
CA ARG A 375 15.71 0.80 -18.67
C ARG A 375 17.08 0.14 -18.55
N CYS A 376 17.54 -0.17 -17.34
CA CYS A 376 18.81 -0.86 -17.13
C CYS A 376 18.82 -2.24 -17.82
N PHE A 377 17.75 -3.03 -17.68
CA PHE A 377 17.61 -4.33 -18.35
C PHE A 377 17.23 -4.24 -19.84
N ARG A 378 17.04 -3.04 -20.40
CA ARG A 378 16.64 -2.78 -21.81
C ARG A 378 15.38 -3.55 -22.24
N LYS A 379 14.33 -3.51 -21.40
CA LYS A 379 13.04 -4.22 -21.60
C LYS A 379 11.88 -3.27 -21.92
N GLU A 380 12.17 -2.04 -22.35
CA GLU A 380 11.14 -1.04 -22.70
C GLU A 380 10.14 -1.55 -23.75
N ASP A 381 10.61 -2.22 -24.80
CA ASP A 381 9.74 -2.77 -25.85
C ASP A 381 8.79 -3.87 -25.34
N GLU A 382 9.25 -4.71 -24.40
CA GLU A 382 8.44 -5.79 -23.81
C GLU A 382 7.31 -5.24 -22.94
N PHE A 383 7.61 -4.24 -22.11
CA PHE A 383 6.61 -3.52 -21.31
C PHE A 383 5.68 -2.68 -22.20
N TYR A 384 6.20 -2.05 -23.25
CA TYR A 384 5.40 -1.28 -24.21
C TYR A 384 4.39 -2.17 -24.95
N GLN A 385 4.81 -3.32 -25.49
CA GLN A 385 3.88 -4.26 -26.12
C GLN A 385 2.88 -4.86 -25.12
N THR A 386 3.32 -5.22 -23.91
CA THR A 386 2.42 -5.70 -22.85
C THR A 386 1.35 -4.67 -22.50
N ASN A 387 1.71 -3.39 -22.41
CA ASN A 387 0.77 -2.31 -22.18
C ASN A 387 -0.16 -2.07 -23.39
N LEU A 388 0.37 -2.10 -24.62
CA LEU A 388 -0.44 -2.02 -25.84
C LEU A 388 -1.48 -3.16 -25.91
N ASP A 389 -1.12 -4.39 -25.56
CA ASP A 389 -2.06 -5.51 -25.59
C ASP A 389 -3.17 -5.40 -24.52
N ARG A 390 -2.85 -4.88 -23.33
CA ARG A 390 -3.86 -4.55 -22.31
C ARG A 390 -4.79 -3.43 -22.80
N ILE A 391 -4.25 -2.35 -23.37
CA ILE A 391 -5.02 -1.24 -23.95
C ILE A 391 -5.89 -1.72 -25.11
N ASN A 392 -5.34 -2.50 -26.05
CA ASN A 392 -6.07 -3.10 -27.18
C ASN A 392 -7.20 -4.02 -26.69
N SER A 393 -6.99 -4.76 -25.60
CA SER A 393 -8.02 -5.62 -25.01
C SER A 393 -9.17 -4.78 -24.44
N ASN A 394 -8.87 -3.72 -23.67
CA ASN A 394 -9.89 -2.79 -23.17
C ASN A 394 -10.66 -2.11 -24.33
N LEU A 395 -9.94 -1.54 -25.31
CA LEU A 395 -10.54 -0.89 -26.49
C LEU A 395 -11.43 -1.82 -27.33
N ARG A 396 -11.08 -3.10 -27.48
CA ARG A 396 -11.94 -4.10 -28.15
C ARG A 396 -13.27 -4.26 -27.42
N MET A 397 -13.27 -4.30 -26.09
CA MET A 397 -14.49 -4.41 -25.29
C MET A 397 -15.34 -3.14 -25.42
N SER A 398 -14.73 -1.95 -25.32
CA SER A 398 -15.42 -0.67 -25.54
C SER A 398 -16.02 -0.56 -26.95
N PHE A 399 -15.29 -1.01 -27.98
CA PHE A 399 -15.77 -1.01 -29.37
C PHE A 399 -16.98 -1.94 -29.57
N HIS A 400 -16.92 -3.17 -29.04
CA HIS A 400 -18.07 -4.09 -29.11
C HIS A 400 -19.28 -3.57 -28.32
N ASN A 401 -19.05 -2.83 -27.23
CA ASN A 401 -20.11 -2.21 -26.44
C ASN A 401 -20.81 -1.09 -27.23
N TYR A 402 -20.03 -0.20 -27.85
CA TYR A 402 -20.53 0.85 -28.74
C TYR A 402 -21.33 0.27 -29.92
N ALA A 403 -20.78 -0.75 -30.59
CA ALA A 403 -21.42 -1.43 -31.71
C ALA A 403 -22.75 -2.12 -31.32
N ALA A 404 -22.87 -2.64 -30.09
CA ALA A 404 -24.12 -3.21 -29.59
C ALA A 404 -25.20 -2.15 -29.37
N ASN A 405 -24.83 -0.97 -28.85
CA ASN A 405 -25.75 0.14 -28.63
C ASN A 405 -26.24 0.75 -29.96
N GLU A 406 -25.35 0.96 -30.93
CA GLU A 406 -25.69 1.38 -32.30
C GLU A 406 -26.62 0.38 -33.00
N TRP A 407 -26.33 -0.92 -32.87
CA TRP A 407 -27.18 -1.97 -33.44
C TRP A 407 -28.60 -1.95 -32.83
N LEU A 408 -28.71 -1.72 -31.52
CA LEU A 408 -30.00 -1.59 -30.85
C LEU A 408 -30.75 -0.33 -31.32
N GLY A 409 -30.06 0.82 -31.40
CA GLY A 409 -30.62 2.07 -31.90
C GLY A 409 -31.18 1.94 -33.32
N PHE A 410 -30.36 1.47 -34.26
CA PHE A 410 -30.77 1.21 -35.63
C PHE A 410 -31.99 0.27 -35.73
N ARG A 411 -32.06 -0.77 -34.88
CA ARG A 411 -33.22 -1.68 -34.85
C ARG A 411 -34.49 -1.02 -34.34
N LEU A 412 -34.40 -0.16 -33.32
CA LEU A 412 -35.53 0.58 -32.78
C LEU A 412 -36.06 1.62 -33.79
N GLU A 413 -35.16 2.42 -34.38
CA GLU A 413 -35.55 3.43 -35.38
C GLU A 413 -36.15 2.80 -36.64
N LEU A 414 -35.65 1.64 -37.09
CA LEU A 414 -36.21 0.89 -38.22
C LEU A 414 -37.63 0.39 -37.92
N ILE A 415 -37.91 -0.03 -36.69
CA ILE A 415 -39.25 -0.45 -36.26
C ILE A 415 -40.19 0.76 -36.19
N GLY A 416 -39.77 1.87 -35.56
CA GLY A 416 -40.60 3.07 -35.42
C GLY A 416 -40.89 3.78 -36.74
N THR A 417 -39.91 3.87 -37.64
CA THR A 417 -40.13 4.40 -39.01
C THR A 417 -41.06 3.51 -39.83
N LEU A 418 -40.96 2.18 -39.70
CA LEU A 418 -41.90 1.26 -40.34
C LEU A 418 -43.33 1.43 -39.81
N ILE A 419 -43.50 1.54 -38.49
CA ILE A 419 -44.82 1.82 -37.87
C ILE A 419 -45.37 3.16 -38.37
N LEU A 420 -44.56 4.23 -38.37
CA LEU A 420 -44.95 5.55 -38.88
C LEU A 420 -45.39 5.47 -40.35
N SER A 421 -44.67 4.74 -41.20
CA SER A 421 -45.00 4.59 -42.62
C SER A 421 -46.36 3.92 -42.85
N ILE A 422 -46.69 2.90 -42.05
CA ILE A 422 -47.98 2.19 -42.08
C ILE A 422 -49.09 3.12 -41.58
N THR A 423 -48.86 3.83 -40.47
CA THR A 423 -49.84 4.79 -39.93
C THR A 423 -50.13 5.94 -40.91
N ALA A 424 -49.10 6.50 -41.54
CA ALA A 424 -49.24 7.53 -42.58
C ALA A 424 -50.02 7.02 -43.79
N PHE A 425 -49.70 5.82 -44.28
CA PHE A 425 -50.41 5.19 -45.40
C PHE A 425 -51.89 4.95 -45.08
N LEU A 426 -52.22 4.48 -43.88
CA LEU A 426 -53.61 4.30 -43.43
C LEU A 426 -54.35 5.64 -43.32
N MET A 427 -53.73 6.69 -42.77
CA MET A 427 -54.34 8.02 -42.66
C MET A 427 -54.61 8.68 -44.02
N ILE A 428 -53.79 8.40 -45.03
CA ILE A 428 -53.98 8.89 -46.41
C ILE A 428 -55.03 8.05 -47.16
N SER A 429 -55.12 6.75 -46.88
CA SER A 429 -56.01 5.82 -47.60
C SER A 429 -57.46 5.81 -47.08
N LEU A 430 -57.70 6.28 -45.86
CA LEU A 430 -59.04 6.32 -45.26
C LEU A 430 -59.85 7.54 -45.74
N PRO A 431 -61.15 7.38 -46.05
CA PRO A 431 -61.99 8.49 -46.51
C PRO A 431 -62.20 9.53 -45.39
N SER A 432 -62.33 10.80 -45.80
CA SER A 432 -62.38 11.98 -44.92
C SER A 432 -63.56 12.04 -43.93
N ASN A 433 -64.46 11.06 -43.95
CA ASN A 433 -65.54 10.91 -42.98
C ASN A 433 -65.07 10.23 -41.68
N PHE A 434 -63.92 9.53 -41.70
CA PHE A 434 -63.36 8.84 -40.53
C PHE A 434 -62.26 9.63 -39.81
N ILE A 435 -61.43 10.37 -40.56
CA ILE A 435 -60.31 11.15 -40.01
C ILE A 435 -60.39 12.58 -40.53
N LYS A 436 -60.52 13.54 -39.61
CA LYS A 436 -60.43 14.97 -39.95
C LYS A 436 -58.98 15.35 -40.26
N LYS A 437 -58.79 16.25 -41.22
CA LYS A 437 -57.47 16.72 -41.69
C LYS A 437 -56.61 17.35 -40.58
N GLU A 438 -57.24 17.99 -39.58
CA GLU A 438 -56.57 18.61 -38.42
C GLU A 438 -55.72 17.62 -37.60
N PHE A 439 -56.19 16.38 -37.41
CA PHE A 439 -55.48 15.38 -36.59
C PHE A 439 -54.36 14.66 -37.35
N VAL A 440 -54.39 14.63 -38.68
CA VAL A 440 -53.34 13.98 -39.50
C VAL A 440 -52.00 14.68 -39.32
N GLY A 441 -51.98 16.01 -39.33
CA GLY A 441 -50.76 16.80 -39.11
C GLY A 441 -50.16 16.56 -37.72
N MET A 442 -50.97 16.71 -36.67
CA MET A 442 -50.52 16.43 -35.29
C MET A 442 -50.00 14.99 -35.11
N SER A 443 -50.72 13.99 -35.62
CA SER A 443 -50.33 12.60 -35.41
C SER A 443 -49.05 12.20 -36.15
N LEU A 444 -48.74 12.85 -37.28
CA LEU A 444 -47.45 12.69 -37.96
C LEU A 444 -46.31 13.37 -37.18
N SER A 445 -46.52 14.60 -36.70
CA SER A 445 -45.54 15.32 -35.87
C SER A 445 -45.21 14.55 -34.59
N TYR A 446 -46.22 14.16 -33.81
CA TYR A 446 -46.00 13.37 -32.59
C TYR A 446 -45.47 11.96 -32.88
N GLY A 447 -45.86 11.33 -34.00
CA GLY A 447 -45.32 10.03 -34.40
C GLY A 447 -43.82 10.06 -34.69
N LEU A 448 -43.33 11.13 -35.34
CA LEU A 448 -41.90 11.35 -35.56
C LEU A 448 -41.16 11.57 -34.24
N SER A 449 -41.65 12.45 -33.37
CA SER A 449 -41.06 12.69 -32.04
C SER A 449 -41.06 11.44 -31.16
N LEU A 450 -42.10 10.61 -31.23
CA LEU A 450 -42.23 9.39 -30.43
C LEU A 450 -41.16 8.34 -30.80
N ASN A 451 -40.78 8.22 -32.08
CA ASN A 451 -39.72 7.30 -32.49
C ASN A 451 -38.39 7.65 -31.80
N SER A 452 -37.97 8.92 -31.89
CA SER A 452 -36.77 9.41 -31.21
C SER A 452 -36.90 9.32 -29.68
N LEU A 453 -38.07 9.63 -29.11
CA LEU A 453 -38.30 9.54 -27.67
C LEU A 453 -38.19 8.09 -27.16
N VAL A 454 -38.68 7.09 -27.90
CA VAL A 454 -38.53 5.67 -27.54
C VAL A 454 -37.06 5.24 -27.57
N TYR A 455 -36.31 5.65 -28.60
CA TYR A 455 -34.86 5.43 -28.64
C TYR A 455 -34.15 6.06 -27.43
N TYR A 456 -34.36 7.36 -27.18
CA TYR A 456 -33.76 8.04 -26.02
C TYR A 456 -34.22 7.46 -24.68
N THR A 457 -35.47 7.01 -24.54
CA THR A 457 -35.96 6.40 -23.30
C THR A 457 -35.26 5.06 -23.02
N ILE A 458 -35.07 4.23 -24.05
CA ILE A 458 -34.34 2.97 -23.92
C ILE A 458 -32.86 3.25 -23.64
N LEU A 459 -32.25 4.20 -24.34
CA LEU A 459 -30.86 4.61 -24.14
C LEU A 459 -30.62 5.22 -22.74
N ILE A 460 -31.54 6.02 -22.20
CA ILE A 460 -31.48 6.58 -20.84
C ILE A 460 -31.73 5.50 -19.78
N SER A 461 -32.63 4.55 -20.01
CA SER A 461 -32.72 3.34 -19.16
C SER A 461 -31.39 2.58 -19.17
N CYS A 462 -30.74 2.50 -20.33
CA CYS A 462 -29.39 2.01 -20.56
C CYS A 462 -28.25 2.97 -20.13
N MET A 463 -28.56 4.06 -19.42
CA MET A 463 -27.60 4.91 -18.74
C MET A 463 -27.84 4.94 -17.24
N VAL A 464 -29.08 4.83 -16.76
CA VAL A 464 -29.42 4.81 -15.32
C VAL A 464 -29.15 3.46 -14.65
N GLU A 465 -29.55 2.34 -15.26
CA GLU A 465 -29.67 1.05 -14.56
C GLU A 465 -28.41 0.51 -13.85
N ASN A 466 -27.14 0.67 -14.22
CA ASN A 466 -26.42 1.56 -15.14
C ASN A 466 -25.46 2.49 -14.37
N ASP A 467 -25.60 3.82 -14.32
CA ASP A 467 -24.84 4.64 -13.35
C ASP A 467 -25.01 4.11 -11.90
N MET A 468 -26.17 3.50 -11.61
CA MET A 468 -26.50 2.82 -10.36
C MET A 468 -25.55 1.65 -9.99
N VAL A 469 -24.78 1.07 -10.92
CA VAL A 469 -23.77 0.05 -10.58
C VAL A 469 -22.62 0.67 -9.78
N ALA A 470 -22.22 1.92 -10.07
CA ALA A 470 -21.26 2.61 -9.20
C ALA A 470 -21.87 2.90 -7.82
N VAL A 471 -23.16 3.27 -7.76
CA VAL A 471 -23.87 3.46 -6.48
C VAL A 471 -23.92 2.16 -5.66
N GLU A 472 -24.12 0.99 -6.30
CA GLU A 472 -24.08 -0.32 -5.64
C GLU A 472 -22.67 -0.63 -5.07
N ARG A 473 -21.59 -0.21 -5.74
CA ARG A 473 -20.20 -0.36 -5.24
C ARG A 473 -19.81 0.64 -4.16
N VAL A 474 -20.18 1.91 -4.31
CA VAL A 474 -20.02 2.93 -3.27
C VAL A 474 -20.81 2.52 -2.01
N TYR A 475 -21.99 1.91 -2.19
CA TYR A 475 -22.74 1.33 -1.09
C TYR A 475 -22.01 0.14 -0.43
N GLN A 476 -21.47 -0.81 -1.21
CA GLN A 476 -20.63 -1.90 -0.67
C GLN A 476 -19.48 -1.35 0.19
N TYR A 477 -18.74 -0.35 -0.29
CA TYR A 477 -17.67 0.28 0.48
C TYR A 477 -18.14 1.08 1.70
N SER A 478 -19.35 1.66 1.67
CA SER A 478 -19.99 2.29 2.86
C SER A 478 -20.50 1.30 3.90
N THR A 479 -20.37 -0.01 3.63
CA THR A 479 -20.78 -1.12 4.52
C THR A 479 -19.63 -2.07 4.85
N LEU A 480 -18.38 -1.62 4.70
CA LEU A 480 -17.21 -2.40 5.12
C LEU A 480 -17.25 -2.68 6.64
N PRO A 481 -16.66 -3.80 7.10
CA PRO A 481 -16.43 -4.01 8.52
C PRO A 481 -15.46 -2.94 9.04
N SER A 482 -15.95 -2.07 9.93
CA SER A 482 -15.11 -1.12 10.66
C SER A 482 -14.13 -1.84 11.58
N GLU A 483 -12.95 -1.26 11.75
CA GLU A 483 -12.07 -1.47 12.90
C GLU A 483 -12.83 -1.14 14.22
N ALA A 484 -12.29 -1.56 15.37
CA ALA A 484 -12.91 -1.27 16.66
C ALA A 484 -13.09 0.24 16.90
N ALA A 485 -14.07 0.60 17.74
CA ALA A 485 -14.45 1.99 17.95
C ALA A 485 -13.27 2.86 18.40
N TRP A 486 -13.17 4.06 17.83
CA TRP A 486 -12.13 5.04 18.17
C TRP A 486 -12.24 5.49 19.63
N ASP A 487 -13.45 5.79 20.08
CA ASP A 487 -13.76 6.19 21.45
C ASP A 487 -14.83 5.23 22.02
N VAL A 488 -14.68 4.80 23.27
CA VAL A 488 -15.63 3.91 23.97
C VAL A 488 -16.10 4.60 25.25
N ALA A 489 -17.29 5.19 25.21
CA ALA A 489 -17.79 6.07 26.28
C ALA A 489 -17.86 5.41 27.66
N ASP A 490 -18.12 4.10 27.72
CA ASP A 490 -18.21 3.33 28.97
C ASP A 490 -16.83 2.94 29.56
N CYS A 491 -15.74 3.09 28.79
CA CYS A 491 -14.40 2.58 29.12
C CYS A 491 -13.29 3.63 28.89
N LEU A 492 -13.55 4.90 29.22
CA LEU A 492 -12.54 5.97 29.14
C LEU A 492 -11.39 5.75 30.15
N PRO A 493 -10.12 5.76 29.71
CA PRO A 493 -8.98 5.68 30.62
C PRO A 493 -8.79 6.99 31.39
N SER A 494 -8.04 6.98 32.50
CA SER A 494 -7.75 8.23 33.23
C SER A 494 -6.97 9.21 32.32
N PRO A 495 -7.16 10.54 32.44
CA PRO A 495 -6.57 11.50 31.50
C PRO A 495 -5.03 11.51 31.49
N ASN A 496 -4.39 10.97 32.54
CA ASN A 496 -2.94 10.84 32.69
C ASN A 496 -2.43 9.41 32.35
N TRP A 497 -3.26 8.54 31.76
CA TRP A 497 -2.86 7.20 31.35
C TRP A 497 -2.15 7.22 29.96
N PRO A 498 -1.15 6.35 29.72
CA PRO A 498 -0.46 5.52 30.70
C PRO A 498 0.42 6.37 31.62
N SER A 499 0.35 6.10 32.92
CA SER A 499 1.00 6.85 33.99
C SER A 499 2.42 6.39 34.29
N ARG A 500 2.68 5.08 34.08
CA ARG A 500 3.98 4.42 34.29
C ARG A 500 4.52 3.79 33.01
N GLY A 501 3.65 3.14 32.23
CA GLY A 501 4.04 2.33 31.09
C GLY A 501 4.45 0.91 31.48
N ASP A 502 3.82 0.33 32.51
CA ASP A 502 3.94 -1.10 32.83
C ASP A 502 3.12 -1.90 31.78
N ILE A 503 3.72 -2.92 31.12
CA ILE A 503 3.08 -3.70 30.03
C ILE A 503 3.14 -5.20 30.33
N ASP A 504 1.96 -5.81 30.50
CA ASP A 504 1.75 -7.22 30.83
C ASP A 504 1.02 -7.93 29.67
N VAL A 505 1.67 -8.88 29.01
CA VAL A 505 1.10 -9.69 27.92
C VAL A 505 0.90 -11.13 28.39
N LYS A 506 -0.28 -11.71 28.17
CA LYS A 506 -0.68 -13.02 28.74
C LYS A 506 -1.34 -13.90 27.69
N ASP A 507 -0.68 -15.01 27.36
CA ASP A 507 -1.07 -16.03 26.36
C ASP A 507 -1.51 -15.46 24.99
N LEU A 508 -0.84 -14.40 24.53
CA LEU A 508 -1.19 -13.68 23.30
C LEU A 508 -1.03 -14.56 22.05
N LYS A 509 -2.13 -14.76 21.32
CA LYS A 509 -2.19 -15.50 20.05
C LYS A 509 -2.80 -14.62 18.96
N VAL A 510 -2.14 -14.55 17.80
CA VAL A 510 -2.47 -13.61 16.72
C VAL A 510 -2.42 -14.31 15.36
N ARG A 511 -3.38 -13.98 14.48
CA ARG A 511 -3.47 -14.39 13.07
C ARG A 511 -4.11 -13.26 12.26
N TYR A 512 -3.69 -13.03 11.01
CA TYR A 512 -4.26 -11.96 10.18
C TYR A 512 -5.66 -12.31 9.61
N ARG A 513 -5.97 -13.60 9.42
CA ARG A 513 -7.27 -14.08 8.94
C ARG A 513 -7.74 -15.25 9.80
N GLN A 514 -9.06 -15.47 9.94
CA GLN A 514 -9.57 -16.58 10.78
C GLN A 514 -9.06 -17.96 10.33
N ASN A 515 -8.98 -18.18 9.02
CA ASN A 515 -8.56 -19.46 8.42
C ASN A 515 -7.03 -19.62 8.24
N THR A 516 -6.21 -18.61 8.58
CA THR A 516 -4.73 -18.71 8.53
C THR A 516 -4.16 -19.26 9.84
N PRO A 517 -2.97 -19.90 9.83
CA PRO A 517 -2.30 -20.36 11.04
C PRO A 517 -2.00 -19.22 12.03
N LEU A 518 -1.79 -19.58 13.30
CA LEU A 518 -1.32 -18.65 14.33
C LEU A 518 0.14 -18.25 14.08
N ILE A 519 0.37 -16.94 13.97
CA ILE A 519 1.69 -16.34 13.80
C ILE A 519 2.35 -16.15 15.16
N LEU A 520 1.62 -15.59 16.13
CA LEU A 520 2.03 -15.56 17.55
C LEU A 520 1.28 -16.67 18.28
N LYS A 521 2.00 -17.47 19.09
CA LYS A 521 1.56 -18.80 19.56
C LYS A 521 1.50 -18.93 21.08
N GLY A 522 1.05 -17.88 21.78
CA GLY A 522 0.93 -17.86 23.25
C GLY A 522 2.02 -17.05 23.94
N ILE A 523 2.28 -15.83 23.46
CA ILE A 523 3.30 -14.95 24.04
C ILE A 523 2.87 -14.49 25.43
N THR A 524 3.75 -14.68 26.42
CA THR A 524 3.57 -14.19 27.79
C THR A 524 4.85 -13.49 28.24
N ILE A 525 4.78 -12.18 28.47
CA ILE A 525 5.91 -11.32 28.88
C ILE A 525 5.43 -10.22 29.83
N SER A 526 6.33 -9.69 30.65
CA SER A 526 6.07 -8.58 31.58
C SER A 526 7.22 -7.58 31.52
N ILE A 527 6.90 -6.35 31.14
CA ILE A 527 7.81 -5.22 30.95
C ILE A 527 7.42 -4.15 31.96
N LYS A 528 8.38 -3.62 32.71
CA LYS A 528 8.13 -2.57 33.71
C LYS A 528 8.32 -1.18 33.12
N SER A 529 7.67 -0.22 33.75
CA SER A 529 7.91 1.21 33.59
C SER A 529 9.39 1.56 33.44
N GLY A 530 9.74 2.19 32.32
CA GLY A 530 11.09 2.68 32.04
C GLY A 530 12.11 1.64 31.58
N GLU A 531 11.74 0.35 31.50
CA GLU A 531 12.64 -0.67 30.92
C GLU A 531 12.73 -0.50 29.39
N LYS A 532 13.96 -0.61 28.87
CA LYS A 532 14.26 -0.65 27.43
C LYS A 532 14.41 -2.10 26.97
N ILE A 533 13.61 -2.49 26.00
CA ILE A 533 13.43 -3.87 25.54
C ILE A 533 13.84 -3.99 24.07
N GLY A 534 14.95 -4.67 23.81
CA GLY A 534 15.39 -5.03 22.47
C GLY A 534 14.70 -6.31 21.99
N VAL A 535 14.03 -6.27 20.84
CA VAL A 535 13.31 -7.41 20.24
C VAL A 535 14.09 -7.93 19.05
N VAL A 536 14.60 -9.15 19.17
CA VAL A 536 15.42 -9.83 18.15
C VAL A 536 14.80 -11.16 17.74
N GLY A 537 15.22 -11.65 16.58
CA GLY A 537 14.69 -12.87 15.98
C GLY A 537 14.82 -12.81 14.47
N ARG A 538 14.90 -13.99 13.84
CA ARG A 538 15.03 -14.12 12.38
C ARG A 538 13.87 -13.43 11.64
N THR A 539 14.09 -13.13 10.37
CA THR A 539 13.03 -12.73 9.43
C THR A 539 11.87 -13.75 9.50
N GLY A 540 10.62 -13.28 9.52
CA GLY A 540 9.43 -14.14 9.69
C GLY A 540 9.11 -14.59 11.12
N SER A 541 9.94 -14.31 12.13
CA SER A 541 9.71 -14.76 13.53
C SER A 541 8.48 -14.14 14.25
N GLY A 542 7.86 -13.11 13.68
CA GLY A 542 6.68 -12.42 14.25
C GLY A 542 6.95 -11.06 14.91
N LYS A 543 8.16 -10.50 14.79
CA LYS A 543 8.57 -9.24 15.45
C LYS A 543 7.57 -8.08 15.25
N SER A 544 7.36 -7.64 14.02
CA SER A 544 6.44 -6.53 13.72
C SER A 544 4.97 -6.88 13.98
N THR A 545 4.58 -8.16 13.90
CA THR A 545 3.23 -8.64 14.29
C THR A 545 2.96 -8.45 15.79
N LEU A 546 3.98 -8.58 16.65
CA LEU A 546 3.86 -8.28 18.08
C LEU A 546 3.57 -6.78 18.29
N VAL A 547 4.27 -5.89 17.58
CA VAL A 547 4.04 -4.45 17.66
C VAL A 547 2.66 -4.08 17.10
N GLN A 548 2.25 -4.63 15.95
CA GLN A 548 0.91 -4.44 15.38
C GLN A 548 -0.21 -4.88 16.34
N ALA A 549 -0.01 -5.95 17.10
CA ALA A 549 -0.96 -6.39 18.13
C ALA A 549 -1.01 -5.42 19.33
N LEU A 550 0.12 -4.85 19.75
CA LEU A 550 0.18 -3.83 20.81
C LEU A 550 -0.50 -2.52 20.40
N PHE A 551 -0.47 -2.14 19.10
CA PHE A 551 -1.26 -1.04 18.54
C PHE A 551 -2.73 -1.40 18.22
N ARG A 552 -3.15 -2.65 18.45
CA ARG A 552 -4.44 -3.24 18.02
C ARG A 552 -4.76 -3.00 16.54
N ILE A 553 -3.74 -3.01 15.67
CA ILE A 553 -3.89 -3.02 14.20
C ILE A 553 -4.34 -4.41 13.74
N VAL A 554 -3.91 -5.45 14.47
CA VAL A 554 -4.44 -6.80 14.40
C VAL A 554 -4.95 -7.15 15.80
N GLU A 555 -6.25 -7.43 15.91
CA GLU A 555 -6.84 -7.82 17.20
C GLU A 555 -6.34 -9.21 17.63
N PRO A 556 -6.15 -9.45 18.94
CA PRO A 556 -5.76 -10.76 19.46
C PRO A 556 -6.86 -11.80 19.22
N ALA A 557 -6.47 -12.99 18.75
CA ALA A 557 -7.39 -14.12 18.61
C ALA A 557 -7.65 -14.80 19.96
N GLU A 558 -6.62 -14.89 20.80
CA GLU A 558 -6.70 -15.31 22.21
C GLU A 558 -5.63 -14.58 23.03
N GLY A 559 -5.73 -14.66 24.36
CA GLY A 559 -4.85 -13.95 25.29
C GLY A 559 -5.34 -12.54 25.64
N ARG A 560 -4.51 -11.78 26.35
CA ARG A 560 -4.77 -10.39 26.75
C ARG A 560 -3.50 -9.55 26.77
N ILE A 561 -3.66 -8.25 26.56
CA ILE A 561 -2.61 -7.23 26.68
C ILE A 561 -3.09 -6.19 27.69
N ILE A 562 -2.29 -5.95 28.72
CA ILE A 562 -2.64 -5.10 29.87
C ILE A 562 -1.57 -4.02 30.00
N ILE A 563 -1.97 -2.75 30.10
CA ILE A 563 -1.07 -1.60 30.27
C ILE A 563 -1.53 -0.76 31.46
N ASP A 564 -0.63 -0.51 32.42
CA ASP A 564 -0.95 0.15 33.71
C ASP A 564 -2.17 -0.50 34.41
N SER A 565 -2.26 -1.84 34.39
CA SER A 565 -3.39 -2.66 34.87
C SER A 565 -4.73 -2.54 34.09
N VAL A 566 -4.76 -1.82 32.97
CA VAL A 566 -5.95 -1.69 32.09
C VAL A 566 -5.82 -2.65 30.89
N ASP A 567 -6.84 -3.45 30.61
CA ASP A 567 -6.90 -4.31 29.42
C ASP A 567 -7.11 -3.45 28.17
N ILE A 568 -6.13 -3.40 27.25
CA ILE A 568 -6.22 -2.48 26.11
C ILE A 568 -7.32 -2.87 25.11
N CYS A 569 -7.86 -4.09 25.19
CA CYS A 569 -8.94 -4.56 24.33
C CYS A 569 -10.28 -3.88 24.66
N THR A 570 -10.43 -3.34 25.89
CA THR A 570 -11.65 -2.61 26.30
C THR A 570 -11.61 -1.11 26.00
N LEU A 571 -10.46 -0.58 25.58
CA LEU A 571 -10.28 0.85 25.29
C LEU A 571 -10.68 1.21 23.85
N GLY A 572 -10.97 2.49 23.63
CA GLY A 572 -11.07 3.07 22.30
C GLY A 572 -9.70 3.13 21.60
N LEU A 573 -9.67 2.88 20.29
CA LEU A 573 -8.42 2.87 19.52
C LEU A 573 -7.74 4.24 19.43
N HIS A 574 -8.50 5.34 19.47
CA HIS A 574 -7.95 6.68 19.46
C HIS A 574 -7.36 7.06 20.82
N ASP A 575 -8.01 6.72 21.94
CA ASP A 575 -7.44 6.84 23.29
C ASP A 575 -6.14 6.03 23.45
N LEU A 576 -6.06 4.85 22.83
CA LEU A 576 -4.86 4.02 22.83
C LEU A 576 -3.73 4.65 21.98
N ARG A 577 -3.97 4.87 20.69
CA ARG A 577 -2.97 5.28 19.70
C ARG A 577 -2.51 6.74 19.89
N SER A 578 -3.35 7.60 20.47
CA SER A 578 -2.98 8.97 20.83
C SER A 578 -1.93 9.06 21.95
N ARG A 579 -1.66 7.97 22.70
CA ARG A 579 -0.73 7.95 23.85
C ARG A 579 0.62 7.29 23.59
N PHE A 580 0.79 6.57 22.48
CA PHE A 580 2.03 5.86 22.14
C PHE A 580 2.93 6.69 21.20
N GLY A 581 4.24 6.64 21.42
CA GLY A 581 5.23 7.08 20.43
C GLY A 581 5.49 5.94 19.43
N VAL A 582 5.66 6.27 18.16
CA VAL A 582 6.02 5.31 17.11
C VAL A 582 7.08 5.89 16.19
N ILE A 583 8.11 5.11 15.89
CA ILE A 583 9.13 5.41 14.91
C ILE A 583 9.19 4.22 13.94
N PRO A 584 8.70 4.37 12.70
CA PRO A 584 8.63 3.28 11.74
C PRO A 584 10.00 2.99 11.08
N GLN A 585 10.07 1.83 10.43
CA GLN A 585 11.20 1.38 9.60
C GLN A 585 11.40 2.29 8.38
N GLU A 586 10.31 2.69 7.72
CA GLU A 586 10.30 3.67 6.62
C GLU A 586 9.70 5.01 7.11
N PRO A 587 10.49 6.09 7.28
CA PRO A 587 9.98 7.36 7.75
C PRO A 587 9.22 8.14 6.67
N VAL A 588 7.89 8.03 6.70
CA VAL A 588 7.00 8.78 5.82
C VAL A 588 6.87 10.24 6.29
N LEU A 589 7.12 11.16 5.37
CA LEU A 589 6.73 12.57 5.46
C LEU A 589 5.63 12.84 4.42
N PHE A 590 4.69 13.71 4.76
CA PHE A 590 3.61 14.13 3.86
C PHE A 590 4.01 15.42 3.14
N GLU A 591 3.47 15.64 1.93
CA GLU A 591 3.59 16.94 1.26
C GLU A 591 3.02 18.06 2.16
N GLY A 592 3.73 19.19 2.26
CA GLY A 592 3.37 20.30 3.13
C GLY A 592 4.59 21.05 3.64
N THR A 593 4.61 21.41 4.93
CA THR A 593 5.75 22.10 5.56
C THR A 593 6.42 21.23 6.63
N VAL A 594 7.60 21.64 7.09
CA VAL A 594 8.26 21.02 8.26
C VAL A 594 7.37 21.14 9.50
N ARG A 595 6.72 22.29 9.71
CA ARG A 595 5.72 22.54 10.76
C ARG A 595 4.56 21.55 10.69
N SER A 596 3.89 21.41 9.55
CA SER A 596 2.72 20.50 9.42
C SER A 596 3.11 19.02 9.52
N ASN A 597 4.35 18.67 9.20
CA ASN A 597 4.86 17.32 9.39
C ASN A 597 5.21 17.01 10.85
N ILE A 598 5.73 17.97 11.61
CA ILE A 598 6.14 17.79 13.01
C ILE A 598 4.93 17.86 13.97
N ASP A 599 4.03 18.82 13.76
CA ASP A 599 2.74 18.91 14.46
C ASP A 599 1.57 19.01 13.45
N PRO A 600 1.02 17.86 13.01
CA PRO A 600 -0.18 17.82 12.17
C PRO A 600 -1.45 18.36 12.86
N THR A 601 -1.41 18.62 14.17
CA THR A 601 -2.58 19.00 14.97
C THR A 601 -2.62 20.48 15.38
N GLY A 602 -1.54 21.23 15.16
CA GLY A 602 -1.44 22.66 15.52
C GLY A 602 -1.63 22.93 17.02
N ARG A 603 -1.18 22.01 17.88
CA ARG A 603 -1.33 22.06 19.34
C ARG A 603 -0.12 22.66 20.06
N TYR A 604 1.08 22.55 19.48
CA TYR A 604 2.33 22.97 20.13
C TYR A 604 2.76 24.38 19.72
N SER A 605 3.42 25.09 20.63
CA SER A 605 3.97 26.40 20.33
C SER A 605 5.21 26.31 19.43
N GLU A 606 5.51 27.38 18.67
CA GLU A 606 6.71 27.39 17.81
C GLU A 606 8.01 27.18 18.62
N ALA A 607 8.06 27.70 19.85
CA ALA A 607 9.18 27.50 20.76
C ALA A 607 9.40 26.02 21.13
N GLU A 608 8.32 25.25 21.34
CA GLU A 608 8.41 23.82 21.62
C GLU A 608 8.85 23.03 20.36
N ILE A 609 8.36 23.40 19.18
CA ILE A 609 8.78 22.80 17.90
C ILE A 609 10.28 23.03 17.67
N TRP A 610 10.78 24.25 17.89
CA TRP A 610 12.23 24.54 17.84
C TRP A 610 13.01 23.77 18.90
N GLN A 611 12.48 23.62 20.12
CA GLN A 611 13.15 22.86 21.19
C GLN A 611 13.22 21.35 20.86
N ALA A 612 12.21 20.77 20.22
CA ALA A 612 12.25 19.39 19.74
C ALA A 612 13.27 19.21 18.60
N LEU A 613 13.31 20.14 17.64
CA LEU A 613 14.32 20.16 16.57
C LEU A 613 15.76 20.34 17.09
N GLU A 614 15.94 21.05 18.20
CA GLU A 614 17.22 21.21 18.88
C GLU A 614 17.71 19.89 19.49
N ARG A 615 16.83 19.19 20.21
CA ARG A 615 17.10 17.86 20.77
C ARG A 615 17.43 16.83 19.68
N CYS A 616 16.73 16.90 18.54
CA CYS A 616 17.00 16.10 17.34
C CYS A 616 18.19 16.55 16.48
N GLN A 617 18.98 17.56 16.90
CA GLN A 617 20.11 18.11 16.12
C GLN A 617 19.75 18.65 14.70
N LEU A 618 18.46 18.83 14.40
CA LEU A 618 17.99 19.35 13.11
C LEU A 618 17.81 20.88 13.09
N LYS A 619 17.86 21.54 14.25
CA LYS A 619 17.62 22.98 14.40
C LYS A 619 18.41 23.84 13.41
N ASP A 620 19.71 23.64 13.28
CA ASP A 620 20.56 24.47 12.41
C ASP A 620 20.27 24.21 10.92
N MET A 621 20.01 22.95 10.55
CA MET A 621 19.61 22.58 9.19
C MET A 621 18.28 23.24 8.80
N VAL A 622 17.27 23.19 9.68
CA VAL A 622 15.97 23.85 9.44
C VAL A 622 16.14 25.37 9.45
N ALA A 623 16.92 25.94 10.37
CA ALA A 623 17.17 27.38 10.44
C ALA A 623 17.95 27.93 9.22
N SER A 624 18.73 27.09 8.53
CA SER A 624 19.43 27.44 7.29
C SER A 624 18.51 27.56 6.06
N LYS A 625 17.33 26.91 6.08
CA LYS A 625 16.34 27.01 4.98
C LYS A 625 15.63 28.37 5.06
N PRO A 626 15.36 29.04 3.92
CA PRO A 626 14.87 30.43 3.90
C PRO A 626 13.51 30.60 4.61
N GLU A 627 12.65 29.59 4.52
CA GLU A 627 11.29 29.56 5.11
C GLU A 627 11.26 28.85 6.48
N LYS A 628 12.41 28.34 6.96
CA LYS A 628 12.58 27.66 8.24
C LYS A 628 11.58 26.53 8.49
N LEU A 629 10.65 26.70 9.45
CA LEU A 629 9.60 25.73 9.78
C LEU A 629 8.51 25.63 8.71
N ASP A 630 8.30 26.69 7.95
CA ASP A 630 7.31 26.70 6.86
C ASP A 630 7.93 26.26 5.52
N ALA A 631 9.20 25.85 5.53
CA ALA A 631 9.89 25.30 4.37
C ALA A 631 9.21 24.03 3.85
N LEU A 632 9.06 23.97 2.52
CA LEU A 632 8.35 22.90 1.85
C LEU A 632 9.02 21.52 2.00
N VAL A 633 8.18 20.53 2.27
CA VAL A 633 8.48 19.10 2.22
C VAL A 633 7.80 18.57 0.97
N ALA A 634 8.59 18.03 0.05
CA ALA A 634 8.09 17.42 -1.19
C ALA A 634 7.32 16.12 -0.89
N ASP A 635 6.61 15.57 -1.88
CA ASP A 635 5.94 14.28 -1.73
C ASP A 635 6.90 13.18 -1.25
N MET A 636 6.41 12.32 -0.34
CA MET A 636 7.17 11.34 0.45
C MET A 636 8.46 11.89 1.12
N GLY A 637 8.63 13.21 1.19
CA GLY A 637 9.83 13.89 1.67
C GLY A 637 11.06 13.72 0.78
N GLU A 638 10.95 13.55 -0.54
CA GLU A 638 12.11 13.34 -1.44
C GLU A 638 13.26 14.37 -1.27
N ASN A 639 12.96 15.59 -0.81
CA ASN A 639 13.94 16.64 -0.54
C ASN A 639 14.69 16.54 0.82
N TRP A 640 14.69 15.37 1.46
CA TRP A 640 15.40 15.05 2.71
C TRP A 640 16.05 13.66 2.66
N SER A 641 17.23 13.50 3.26
CA SER A 641 17.89 12.19 3.37
C SER A 641 17.16 11.26 4.37
N VAL A 642 17.35 9.94 4.25
CA VAL A 642 16.68 8.95 5.11
C VAL A 642 16.92 9.22 6.60
N GLY A 643 18.16 9.50 7.00
CA GLY A 643 18.50 9.90 8.38
C GLY A 643 17.82 11.19 8.83
N GLN A 644 17.66 12.18 7.95
CA GLN A 644 16.94 13.43 8.26
C GLN A 644 15.43 13.18 8.46
N LYS A 645 14.81 12.35 7.61
CA LYS A 645 13.41 11.91 7.80
C LYS A 645 13.23 11.19 9.14
N GLN A 646 14.21 10.37 9.53
CA GLN A 646 14.21 9.66 10.80
C GLN A 646 14.30 10.61 12.00
N LEU A 647 15.21 11.58 11.97
CA LEU A 647 15.32 12.63 13.01
C LEU A 647 14.05 13.52 13.10
N LEU A 648 13.36 13.76 11.98
CA LEU A 648 12.04 14.42 11.98
C LEU A 648 10.97 13.55 12.67
N CYS A 649 10.98 12.23 12.47
CA CYS A 649 10.13 11.30 13.22
C CYS A 649 10.44 11.29 14.73
N PHE A 650 11.72 11.36 15.13
CA PHE A 650 12.08 11.59 16.54
C PHE A 650 11.50 12.91 17.07
N GLY A 651 11.51 13.98 16.27
CA GLY A 651 10.91 15.28 16.64
C GLY A 651 9.41 15.19 16.93
N ARG A 652 8.65 14.45 16.11
CA ARG A 652 7.22 14.14 16.35
C ARG A 652 7.00 13.48 17.71
N VAL A 653 7.84 12.50 18.06
CA VAL A 653 7.74 11.73 19.32
C VAL A 653 8.10 12.58 20.55
N ILE A 654 9.16 13.39 20.47
CA ILE A 654 9.61 14.26 21.58
C ILE A 654 8.52 15.29 21.93
N LEU A 655 7.84 15.88 20.95
CA LEU A 655 6.69 16.75 21.20
C LEU A 655 5.50 16.02 21.85
N LYS A 656 5.23 14.78 21.41
CA LYS A 656 4.12 13.96 21.92
C LYS A 656 4.33 13.52 23.38
N ARG A 657 5.57 13.52 23.89
CA ARG A 657 5.95 13.17 25.28
C ARG A 657 5.34 11.83 25.77
N SER A 658 5.29 10.84 24.87
CA SER A 658 4.69 9.54 25.13
C SER A 658 5.50 8.70 26.12
N ARG A 659 4.84 8.13 27.15
CA ARG A 659 5.48 7.25 28.16
C ARG A 659 5.87 5.87 27.62
N ILE A 660 5.26 5.44 26.52
CA ILE A 660 5.60 4.19 25.81
C ILE A 660 6.03 4.56 24.38
N LEU A 661 7.18 4.04 23.95
CA LEU A 661 7.77 4.27 22.63
C LEU A 661 8.04 2.95 21.91
N PHE A 662 7.52 2.83 20.70
CA PHE A 662 7.80 1.74 19.77
C PHE A 662 8.76 2.21 18.66
N MET A 663 9.82 1.45 18.42
CA MET A 663 10.76 1.70 17.32
C MET A 663 10.89 0.41 16.50
N ASP A 664 10.49 0.43 15.24
CA ASP A 664 10.63 -0.72 14.33
C ASP A 664 11.80 -0.47 13.38
N GLU A 665 12.92 -1.17 13.58
CA GLU A 665 14.16 -1.11 12.78
C GLU A 665 14.72 0.31 12.54
N ALA A 666 14.49 1.21 13.50
CA ALA A 666 14.64 2.66 13.34
C ALA A 666 16.06 3.21 13.03
N THR A 667 17.08 2.36 12.92
CA THR A 667 18.47 2.73 12.58
C THR A 667 19.05 1.92 11.41
N ALA A 668 18.28 1.02 10.79
CA ALA A 668 18.78 0.08 9.77
C ALA A 668 19.43 0.77 8.56
N SER A 669 18.73 1.76 7.99
CA SER A 669 19.08 2.53 6.79
C SER A 669 19.80 3.86 7.10
N VAL A 670 20.46 3.95 8.26
CA VAL A 670 21.06 5.18 8.78
C VAL A 670 22.58 5.05 8.92
N ASP A 671 23.30 6.11 8.59
CA ASP A 671 24.76 6.19 8.69
C ASP A 671 25.25 6.18 10.16
N LEU A 672 26.54 5.89 10.36
CA LEU A 672 27.11 5.71 11.70
C LEU A 672 27.07 6.98 12.57
N GLN A 673 27.15 8.18 11.98
CA GLN A 673 27.10 9.44 12.74
C GLN A 673 25.67 9.74 13.18
N THR A 674 24.70 9.57 12.29
CA THR A 674 23.28 9.76 12.60
C THR A 674 22.74 8.65 13.53
N ASP A 675 23.21 7.41 13.42
CA ASP A 675 22.87 6.33 14.37
C ASP A 675 23.40 6.69 15.78
N ALA A 676 24.67 7.11 15.91
CA ALA A 676 25.21 7.57 17.19
C ALA A 676 24.43 8.76 17.78
N ALA A 677 23.97 9.70 16.95
CA ALA A 677 23.08 10.78 17.38
C ALA A 677 21.71 10.27 17.86
N ILE A 678 21.12 9.29 17.16
CA ILE A 678 19.87 8.63 17.54
C ILE A 678 20.02 7.86 18.88
N GLN A 679 21.09 7.06 19.06
CA GLN A 679 21.33 6.37 20.33
C GLN A 679 21.50 7.36 21.49
N ARG A 680 22.18 8.51 21.25
CA ARG A 680 22.30 9.58 22.24
C ARG A 680 20.94 10.17 22.62
N ILE A 681 20.07 10.44 21.65
CA ILE A 681 18.68 10.88 21.89
C ILE A 681 17.90 9.82 22.69
N ILE A 682 18.01 8.53 22.36
CA ILE A 682 17.33 7.43 23.06
C ILE A 682 17.82 7.29 24.52
N ARG A 683 19.09 7.59 24.78
CA ARG A 683 19.67 7.59 26.13
C ARG A 683 19.25 8.82 26.96
N GLU A 684 19.25 10.02 26.35
CA GLU A 684 18.96 11.29 27.05
C GLU A 684 17.45 11.60 27.19
N GLU A 685 16.69 11.55 26.10
CA GLU A 685 15.29 12.04 26.06
C GLU A 685 14.28 10.99 26.53
N PHE A 686 14.56 9.70 26.30
CA PHE A 686 13.67 8.59 26.64
C PHE A 686 14.19 7.76 27.84
N ALA A 687 14.79 8.44 28.82
CA ALA A 687 15.28 7.82 30.06
C ALA A 687 14.15 7.35 31.00
N GLU A 688 13.00 8.06 31.05
CA GLU A 688 11.83 7.69 31.87
C GLU A 688 10.69 7.03 31.05
N CYS A 689 10.96 6.54 29.84
CA CYS A 689 9.95 5.94 28.96
C CYS A 689 10.20 4.44 28.79
N THR A 690 9.14 3.65 28.77
CA THR A 690 9.22 2.24 28.39
C THR A 690 9.45 2.17 26.88
N VAL A 691 10.59 1.63 26.45
CA VAL A 691 10.98 1.59 25.03
C VAL A 691 10.98 0.15 24.54
N ILE A 692 10.25 -0.13 23.45
CA ILE A 692 10.28 -1.42 22.75
C ILE A 692 10.89 -1.18 21.38
N SER A 693 12.09 -1.72 21.15
CA SER A 693 12.84 -1.55 19.91
C SER A 693 13.01 -2.89 19.20
N ILE A 694 12.42 -3.05 18.02
CA ILE A 694 12.84 -4.09 17.08
C ILE A 694 14.11 -3.59 16.41
N ALA A 695 15.18 -4.38 16.47
CA ALA A 695 16.48 -4.01 15.90
C ALA A 695 17.18 -5.22 15.28
N HIS A 696 17.82 -5.01 14.12
CA HIS A 696 18.70 -5.99 13.47
C HIS A 696 20.19 -5.69 13.72
N ARG A 697 20.55 -4.48 14.16
CA ARG A 697 21.90 -4.14 14.63
C ARG A 697 22.05 -4.59 16.09
N ILE A 698 22.96 -5.53 16.36
CA ILE A 698 23.20 -6.05 17.72
C ILE A 698 23.66 -4.96 18.72
N PRO A 699 24.50 -3.97 18.37
CA PRO A 699 24.86 -2.90 19.31
C PRO A 699 23.66 -2.18 19.95
N THR A 700 22.63 -1.84 19.17
CA THR A 700 21.38 -1.22 19.67
C THR A 700 20.62 -2.13 20.64
N VAL A 701 20.79 -3.44 20.54
CA VAL A 701 20.15 -4.44 21.43
C VAL A 701 20.96 -4.64 22.72
N MET A 702 22.29 -4.55 22.66
CA MET A 702 23.17 -4.65 23.83
C MET A 702 22.94 -3.51 24.85
N ASP A 703 22.51 -2.34 24.37
CA ASP A 703 22.10 -1.17 25.17
C ASP A 703 20.75 -1.35 25.91
N SER A 704 20.03 -2.45 25.71
CA SER A 704 18.70 -2.68 26.30
C SER A 704 18.75 -3.37 27.67
N ASP A 705 17.90 -2.97 28.62
CA ASP A 705 17.78 -3.60 29.95
C ASP A 705 17.42 -5.10 29.86
N LYS A 706 16.64 -5.48 28.84
CA LYS A 706 16.34 -6.88 28.49
C LYS A 706 16.29 -7.06 26.99
N VAL A 707 16.56 -8.30 26.55
CA VAL A 707 16.38 -8.74 25.17
C VAL A 707 15.29 -9.80 25.10
N LEU A 708 14.35 -9.63 24.17
CA LEU A 708 13.30 -10.57 23.84
C LEU A 708 13.67 -11.31 22.54
N VAL A 709 13.90 -12.62 22.63
CA VAL A 709 14.23 -13.47 21.49
C VAL A 709 12.98 -14.19 20.99
N LEU A 710 12.53 -13.83 19.79
CA LEU A 710 11.42 -14.44 19.08
C LEU A 710 11.90 -15.45 18.02
N ASP A 711 11.29 -16.63 18.03
CA ASP A 711 11.54 -17.69 17.05
C ASP A 711 10.23 -18.43 16.73
N ALA A 712 9.95 -18.59 15.44
CA ALA A 712 8.76 -19.29 14.91
C ALA A 712 7.42 -18.94 15.60
N GLY A 713 7.24 -17.70 16.09
CA GLY A 713 6.02 -17.25 16.78
C GLY A 713 5.98 -17.44 18.30
N LEU A 714 7.09 -17.86 18.91
CA LEU A 714 7.23 -18.11 20.34
C LEU A 714 8.38 -17.26 20.94
N VAL A 715 8.24 -16.92 22.22
CA VAL A 715 9.35 -16.39 23.02
C VAL A 715 10.26 -17.54 23.42
N ARG A 716 11.55 -17.45 23.07
CA ARG A 716 12.58 -18.40 23.53
C ARG A 716 13.29 -17.90 24.77
N GLU A 717 13.62 -16.62 24.80
CA GLU A 717 14.47 -16.01 25.83
C GLU A 717 13.98 -14.59 26.14
N PHE A 718 13.99 -14.21 27.41
CA PHE A 718 13.65 -12.87 27.88
C PHE A 718 14.37 -12.57 29.20
N ASP A 719 15.55 -11.95 29.12
CA ASP A 719 16.33 -11.47 30.29
C ASP A 719 17.38 -10.42 29.84
N ALA A 720 18.16 -9.88 30.76
CA ALA A 720 19.23 -8.90 30.49
C ALA A 720 20.33 -9.46 29.55
N PRO A 721 20.90 -8.65 28.64
CA PRO A 721 21.90 -9.09 27.66
C PRO A 721 23.08 -9.85 28.29
N SER A 722 23.61 -9.35 29.41
CA SER A 722 24.74 -9.94 30.14
C SER A 722 24.47 -11.36 30.66
N LYS A 723 23.24 -11.66 31.09
CA LYS A 723 22.85 -13.02 31.53
C LYS A 723 22.58 -13.96 30.36
N LEU A 724 22.10 -13.43 29.24
CA LEU A 724 21.92 -14.21 28.02
C LEU A 724 23.28 -14.59 27.43
N MET A 725 24.25 -13.67 27.45
CA MET A 725 25.65 -13.91 27.08
C MET A 725 26.31 -14.95 28.00
N GLY A 726 26.06 -14.88 29.32
CA GLY A 726 26.63 -15.80 30.31
C GLY A 726 26.09 -17.24 30.31
N ARG A 727 25.30 -17.65 29.31
CA ARG A 727 24.76 -19.00 29.16
C ARG A 727 24.67 -19.40 27.68
N PRO A 728 24.72 -20.70 27.32
CA PRO A 728 24.42 -21.11 25.95
C PRO A 728 22.98 -20.72 25.59
N SER A 729 22.84 -19.79 24.65
CA SER A 729 21.60 -19.10 24.33
C SER A 729 21.51 -18.75 22.84
N LEU A 730 20.31 -18.57 22.33
CA LEU A 730 20.09 -18.11 20.95
C LEU A 730 20.61 -16.68 20.77
N PHE A 731 20.45 -15.81 21.77
CA PHE A 731 21.06 -14.48 21.75
C PHE A 731 22.59 -14.54 21.74
N GLY A 732 23.20 -15.31 22.64
CA GLY A 732 24.65 -15.48 22.74
C GLY A 732 25.26 -16.05 21.46
N ALA A 733 24.56 -16.99 20.80
CA ALA A 733 24.96 -17.48 19.48
C ALA A 733 24.94 -16.35 18.42
N MET A 734 23.88 -15.52 18.37
CA MET A 734 23.83 -14.38 17.43
C MET A 734 24.91 -13.33 17.73
N VAL A 735 25.20 -13.02 19.00
CA VAL A 735 26.27 -12.08 19.37
C VAL A 735 27.65 -12.66 19.07
N GLN A 736 27.90 -13.94 19.38
CA GLN A 736 29.17 -14.60 19.09
C GLN A 736 29.40 -14.74 17.57
N GLU A 737 28.36 -15.02 16.78
CA GLU A 737 28.45 -15.04 15.33
C GLU A 737 28.76 -13.63 14.77
N HIS A 738 28.21 -12.58 15.35
CA HIS A 738 28.53 -11.19 14.99
C HIS A 738 29.97 -10.82 15.38
N ALA A 739 30.41 -11.18 16.60
CA ALA A 739 31.76 -10.93 17.10
C ALA A 739 32.83 -11.71 16.33
N ASN A 740 32.58 -12.98 15.98
CA ASN A 740 33.52 -13.85 15.28
C ASN A 740 33.96 -13.28 13.93
N ARG A 741 33.05 -12.58 13.22
CA ARG A 741 33.36 -11.88 11.96
C ARG A 741 34.42 -10.79 12.13
N SER A 742 34.43 -10.11 13.27
CA SER A 742 35.44 -9.09 13.60
C SER A 742 36.81 -9.69 13.92
N SER A 743 36.88 -10.97 14.29
CA SER A 743 38.12 -11.66 14.67
C SER A 743 38.67 -12.59 13.59
N SER A 744 37.86 -13.06 12.64
CA SER A 744 38.32 -13.79 11.44
C SER A 744 39.09 -12.92 10.44
N VAL A 745 39.39 -11.67 10.82
CA VAL A 745 40.18 -10.68 10.07
C VAL A 745 41.69 -10.87 10.27
N HIS A 746 42.12 -11.66 11.27
CA HIS A 746 43.52 -12.08 11.40
C HIS A 746 43.79 -13.38 10.61
N PRO A 747 44.82 -13.41 9.73
CA PRO A 747 45.24 -14.65 9.10
C PRO A 747 45.85 -15.60 10.13
N VAL A 748 45.54 -16.90 10.00
CA VAL A 748 46.22 -17.96 10.74
C VAL A 748 47.51 -18.30 10.01
N ASP A 749 48.56 -17.51 10.25
CA ASP A 749 49.93 -17.88 9.87
C ASP A 749 50.35 -19.12 10.69
N GLY A 750 50.42 -20.30 10.08
CA GLY A 750 50.78 -21.49 10.87
C GLY A 750 50.71 -22.91 10.33
N MET A 751 50.76 -23.18 9.00
CA MET A 751 51.48 -24.35 8.43
C MET A 751 51.50 -24.38 6.89
#